data_AF-A0A484KWX1-F1
#
_entry.id   AF-A0A484KWX1-F1
#
_cell.length_a   1.000
_cell.length_b   1.000
_cell.length_c   1.000
_cell.angle_alpha   90.00
_cell.angle_beta   90.00
_cell.angle_gamma   90.00
#
_symmetry.space_group_name_H-M   'P 1'
#
loop_
_entity.id
_entity.type
_entity.pdbx_description
1 polymer ?
#
loop_
_entity_poly.entity_id
_entity_poly.type
_entity_poly.pdbx_seq_one_letter_code
_entity_poly.pdbx_strand_id
1 'polypeptide(L)'
;MSRIRDPHVQVMLHAYVPSISNHSSALSSSGVIEKSMKLLPALVSCFQDFIPLVHTMPQIDTRSYDCLLLILQNIDLLVRFFIEVSDKKSQQGLRREPPNCHTQDNICGQSISPVVLKKLWDEFPLSTGHGLLEKGNDRYFRLNIVITEIFLKLSSWNRPPPALMEKFLEFIESSLFGKNFHRKESGKVTHEKQLLTLVSFTPELVTGLSGVWKSRILQAFTKIFKNCSPESSLKLACLSAIEEMMFSDKCCPFLGTTHTSHPEMLDHQIIWIRELPSLLIVLGDKHPVTSKTVLRLQLRLGQTAHLDSPFAKEYDDMQDILRNFYSTATDEGVTYGPFMMLSKDIQELSLCCIYYFSSLDSAILQSLVLCCLSHELEPCLRFRILEVVHTAYKAGHIQIGDYISFLITLVSRFNDYPVNIDTPEKCQGKSFHRAFQPIISAVTSCLSRIGDNHLIFQMLERVIIDQICLSPPIGKMNALLRVLSAIDTVPTRLSGESIGKISRVLPNYLLLVASDFLGEVNEQQNSMTTSISKRSQYHLLPCFILFHSCNGLLSEVLKGMRSVLSENSSQALSQQQTESVPPKNSLVATVVCVFLILIADVKMKRLLSSCKAETESILQCIATCLSSEGSNMGLEQRHQIQRAYDSLKAATAVIPA
;
A
#
# COMPACT_ATOMS: atom_id res chain seq x y z
N MET A 1 29.28 -8.12 -23.98
CA MET A 1 29.79 -9.48 -24.20
C MET A 1 28.66 -10.48 -24.00
N SER A 2 28.53 -11.40 -24.97
CA SER A 2 27.96 -12.76 -24.90
C SER A 2 26.76 -13.07 -23.98
N ARG A 3 25.64 -13.37 -24.65
CA ARG A 3 24.57 -14.27 -24.19
C ARG A 3 25.16 -15.62 -23.75
N ILE A 4 24.69 -16.13 -22.61
CA ILE A 4 24.69 -17.55 -22.29
C ILE A 4 23.25 -17.91 -21.90
N ARG A 5 22.62 -18.73 -22.74
CA ARG A 5 21.39 -19.49 -22.43
C ARG A 5 21.86 -20.74 -21.69
N ASP A 6 21.14 -21.13 -20.64
CA ASP A 6 21.05 -22.52 -20.24
C ASP A 6 19.58 -22.99 -20.34
N PRO A 7 19.32 -24.16 -20.93
CA PRO A 7 18.00 -24.73 -21.13
C PRO A 7 17.62 -25.64 -19.95
N HIS A 8 16.33 -25.70 -19.60
CA HIS A 8 15.62 -26.78 -18.90
C HIS A 8 14.58 -26.22 -17.92
N VAL A 9 13.44 -25.78 -18.48
CA VAL A 9 12.12 -26.14 -17.94
C VAL A 9 11.17 -26.24 -19.15
N GLN A 10 11.19 -27.41 -19.79
CA GLN A 10 10.25 -27.78 -20.84
C GLN A 10 9.52 -29.05 -20.41
N VAL A 11 8.62 -28.94 -19.42
CA VAL A 11 7.51 -29.89 -19.23
C VAL A 11 6.35 -29.15 -18.51
N MET A 12 5.14 -29.31 -19.06
CA MET A 12 3.82 -28.93 -18.50
C MET A 12 3.43 -27.45 -18.49
N LEU A 13 2.87 -27.00 -19.62
CA LEU A 13 1.57 -26.29 -19.69
C LEU A 13 1.13 -26.15 -21.16
N HIS A 14 0.93 -27.29 -21.84
CA HIS A 14 0.08 -27.34 -23.03
C HIS A 14 -1.31 -27.81 -22.59
N ALA A 15 -2.12 -26.86 -22.12
CA ALA A 15 -3.56 -27.04 -22.03
C ALA A 15 -4.21 -25.72 -22.46
N TYR A 16 -4.95 -25.80 -23.57
CA TYR A 16 -5.71 -24.72 -24.21
C TYR A 16 -4.92 -23.67 -25.01
N VAL A 17 -4.22 -24.12 -26.04
CA VAL A 17 -4.20 -23.38 -27.31
C VAL A 17 -5.48 -23.77 -28.05
N PRO A 18 -6.46 -22.87 -28.27
CA PRO A 18 -7.53 -23.17 -29.20
C PRO A 18 -6.86 -23.41 -30.54
N SER A 19 -7.06 -24.60 -31.11
CA SER A 19 -6.68 -24.89 -32.48
C SER A 19 -7.20 -23.74 -33.35
N ILE A 20 -6.27 -22.97 -33.93
CA ILE A 20 -6.58 -22.02 -35.00
C ILE A 20 -6.99 -22.90 -36.19
N SER A 21 -8.26 -23.25 -36.21
CA SER A 21 -8.89 -23.84 -37.39
C SER A 21 -8.89 -22.77 -38.47
N ASN A 22 -8.51 -23.19 -39.68
CA ASN A 22 -8.62 -22.44 -40.92
C ASN A 22 -10.10 -22.17 -41.27
N HIS A 23 -10.84 -21.44 -40.42
CA HIS A 23 -12.27 -21.16 -40.61
C HIS A 23 -12.54 -20.02 -41.59
N SER A 24 -11.56 -19.18 -41.92
CA SER A 24 -11.75 -18.07 -42.86
C SER A 24 -11.99 -18.53 -44.30
N SER A 25 -11.36 -19.63 -44.72
CA SER A 25 -11.59 -20.26 -46.03
C SER A 25 -12.94 -21.01 -46.08
N ALA A 26 -13.35 -21.65 -44.98
CA ALA A 26 -14.62 -22.37 -44.89
C ALA A 26 -15.87 -21.46 -44.87
N LEU A 27 -15.77 -20.26 -44.29
CA LEU A 27 -16.84 -19.24 -44.26
C LEU A 27 -17.05 -18.58 -45.63
N SER A 28 -15.98 -18.44 -46.41
CA SER A 28 -16.04 -17.90 -47.76
C SER A 28 -16.66 -18.91 -48.75
N SER A 29 -16.50 -20.21 -48.51
CA SER A 29 -17.08 -21.28 -49.33
C SER A 29 -18.53 -21.66 -49.00
N SER A 30 -19.10 -21.21 -47.87
CA SER A 30 -20.45 -21.60 -47.42
C SER A 30 -21.58 -20.64 -47.81
N GLY A 31 -21.28 -19.57 -48.56
CA GLY A 31 -22.27 -18.56 -48.97
C GLY A 31 -22.86 -17.73 -47.82
N VAL A 32 -22.37 -17.90 -46.58
CA VAL A 32 -22.85 -17.19 -45.38
C VAL A 32 -22.56 -15.70 -45.47
N ILE A 33 -21.43 -15.30 -46.04
CA ILE A 33 -21.07 -13.89 -46.26
C ILE A 33 -22.05 -13.23 -47.26
N GLU A 34 -22.40 -13.92 -48.34
CA GLU A 34 -23.34 -13.38 -49.34
C GLU A 34 -24.77 -13.28 -48.78
N LYS A 35 -25.21 -14.30 -48.01
CA LYS A 35 -26.52 -14.28 -47.34
C LYS A 35 -26.60 -13.19 -46.27
N SER A 36 -25.55 -12.98 -45.49
CA SER A 36 -25.49 -11.91 -44.49
C SER A 36 -25.47 -10.52 -45.13
N MET A 37 -24.77 -10.35 -46.26
CA MET A 37 -24.77 -9.08 -47.02
C MET A 37 -26.15 -8.74 -47.60
N LYS A 38 -26.97 -9.74 -47.93
CA LYS A 38 -28.37 -9.54 -48.35
C LYS A 38 -29.31 -9.30 -47.16
N LEU A 39 -29.03 -9.89 -46.00
CA LEU A 39 -29.84 -9.76 -44.80
C LEU A 39 -29.75 -8.35 -44.19
N LEU A 40 -28.57 -7.73 -44.21
CA LEU A 40 -28.36 -6.41 -43.60
C LEU A 40 -29.28 -5.31 -44.21
N PRO A 41 -29.37 -5.10 -45.54
CA PRO A 41 -30.33 -4.17 -46.13
C PRO A 41 -31.79 -4.49 -45.84
N ALA A 42 -32.15 -5.78 -45.75
CA ALA A 42 -33.51 -6.20 -45.44
C ALA A 42 -33.89 -5.84 -43.99
N LEU A 43 -32.97 -6.05 -43.03
CA LEU A 43 -33.17 -5.65 -41.64
C LEU A 43 -33.25 -4.13 -41.47
N VAL A 44 -32.42 -3.37 -42.18
CA VAL A 44 -32.49 -1.90 -42.15
C VAL A 44 -33.80 -1.40 -42.76
N SER A 45 -34.25 -1.98 -43.88
CA SER A 45 -35.54 -1.61 -44.48
C SER A 45 -36.71 -1.96 -43.56
N CYS A 46 -36.68 -3.15 -42.94
CA CYS A 46 -37.64 -3.54 -41.92
C CYS A 46 -37.68 -2.53 -40.76
N PHE A 47 -36.52 -2.12 -40.25
CA PHE A 47 -36.44 -1.08 -39.22
C PHE A 47 -37.12 0.23 -39.67
N GLN A 48 -36.85 0.70 -40.88
CA GLN A 48 -37.47 1.92 -41.43
C GLN A 48 -38.98 1.81 -41.56
N ASP A 49 -39.50 0.66 -41.99
CA ASP A 49 -40.94 0.45 -42.15
C ASP A 49 -41.68 0.57 -40.81
N PHE A 50 -41.00 0.28 -39.68
CA PHE A 50 -41.56 0.47 -38.34
C PHE A 50 -41.50 1.92 -37.83
N ILE A 51 -40.67 2.80 -38.39
CA ILE A 51 -40.44 4.17 -37.87
C ILE A 51 -41.69 5.07 -37.89
N PRO A 52 -42.51 5.11 -38.97
CA PRO A 52 -43.73 5.92 -38.98
C PRO A 52 -44.72 5.52 -37.86
N LEU A 53 -44.79 4.24 -37.54
CA LEU A 53 -45.58 3.70 -36.43
C LEU A 53 -45.06 4.18 -35.07
N VAL A 54 -43.74 4.30 -34.95
CA VAL A 54 -43.06 4.76 -33.73
C VAL A 54 -43.20 6.27 -33.51
N HIS A 55 -43.25 7.07 -34.57
CA HIS A 55 -43.42 8.53 -34.50
C HIS A 55 -44.88 8.97 -34.28
N THR A 56 -45.85 8.14 -34.64
CA THR A 56 -47.29 8.42 -34.41
C THR A 56 -47.73 8.09 -32.98
N MET A 57 -46.96 7.27 -32.25
CA MET A 57 -47.28 6.87 -30.88
C MET A 57 -46.62 7.79 -29.84
N PRO A 58 -47.35 8.26 -28.82
CA PRO A 58 -46.75 9.04 -27.72
C PRO A 58 -45.83 8.21 -26.82
N GLN A 59 -46.04 6.88 -26.75
CA GLN A 59 -45.13 5.91 -26.11
C GLN A 59 -45.15 4.60 -26.89
N ILE A 60 -43.97 4.03 -27.14
CA ILE A 60 -43.85 2.73 -27.80
C ILE A 60 -44.31 1.59 -26.88
N ASP A 61 -45.19 0.71 -27.35
CA ASP A 61 -45.62 -0.47 -26.62
C ASP A 61 -44.48 -1.51 -26.47
N THR A 62 -44.62 -2.44 -25.53
CA THR A 62 -43.52 -3.36 -25.19
C THR A 62 -43.16 -4.29 -26.35
N ARG A 63 -44.14 -4.73 -27.15
CA ARG A 63 -43.90 -5.67 -28.24
C ARG A 63 -43.20 -4.99 -29.41
N SER A 64 -43.64 -3.78 -29.78
CA SER A 64 -42.96 -2.99 -30.82
C SER A 64 -41.54 -2.63 -30.40
N TYR A 65 -41.33 -2.28 -29.12
CA TYR A 65 -40.00 -2.04 -28.57
C TYR A 65 -39.10 -3.27 -28.65
N ASP A 66 -39.58 -4.44 -28.21
CA ASP A 66 -38.79 -5.69 -28.25
C ASP A 66 -38.46 -6.07 -29.70
N CYS A 67 -39.39 -5.86 -30.64
CA CYS A 67 -39.17 -6.09 -32.06
C CYS A 67 -38.08 -5.18 -32.64
N LEU A 68 -38.15 -3.87 -32.40
CA LEU A 68 -37.11 -2.92 -32.84
C LEU A 68 -35.75 -3.21 -32.21
N LEU A 69 -35.73 -3.54 -30.92
CA LEU A 69 -34.50 -3.89 -30.22
C LEU A 69 -33.87 -5.16 -30.83
N LEU A 70 -34.67 -6.19 -31.13
CA LEU A 70 -34.20 -7.39 -31.80
C LEU A 70 -33.66 -7.09 -33.20
N ILE A 71 -34.34 -6.25 -33.99
CA ILE A 71 -33.86 -5.84 -35.31
C ILE A 71 -32.50 -5.16 -35.18
N LEU A 72 -32.37 -4.18 -34.28
CA LEU A 72 -31.11 -3.48 -34.03
C LEU A 72 -30.00 -4.41 -33.53
N GLN A 73 -30.31 -5.35 -32.64
CA GLN A 73 -29.34 -6.34 -32.16
C GLN A 73 -28.84 -7.26 -33.29
N ASN A 74 -29.73 -7.66 -34.20
CA ASN A 74 -29.34 -8.44 -35.38
C ASN A 74 -28.47 -7.61 -36.35
N ILE A 75 -28.79 -6.32 -36.53
CA ILE A 75 -27.95 -5.40 -37.29
C ILE A 75 -26.55 -5.29 -36.64
N ASP A 76 -26.48 -5.07 -35.33
CA ASP A 76 -25.21 -4.97 -34.59
C ASP A 76 -24.38 -6.27 -34.66
N LEU A 77 -25.02 -7.44 -34.56
CA LEU A 77 -24.34 -8.73 -34.72
C LEU A 77 -23.75 -8.90 -36.13
N LEU A 78 -24.50 -8.54 -37.17
CA LEU A 78 -24.02 -8.59 -38.54
C LEU A 78 -22.86 -7.62 -38.77
N VAL A 79 -22.97 -6.40 -38.24
CA VAL A 79 -21.91 -5.39 -38.28
C VAL A 79 -20.63 -5.92 -37.62
N ARG A 80 -20.72 -6.47 -36.41
CA ARG A 80 -19.57 -7.07 -35.71
C ARG A 80 -18.95 -8.23 -36.51
N PHE A 81 -19.79 -9.11 -37.06
CA PHE A 81 -19.34 -10.20 -37.93
C PHE A 81 -18.55 -9.68 -39.14
N PHE A 82 -19.01 -8.61 -39.79
CA PHE A 82 -18.32 -8.03 -40.94
C PHE A 82 -17.00 -7.33 -40.58
N ILE A 83 -16.92 -6.66 -39.42
CA ILE A 83 -15.67 -6.05 -38.92
C ILE A 83 -14.63 -7.14 -38.67
N GLU A 84 -14.98 -8.21 -37.94
CA GLU A 84 -14.07 -9.31 -37.63
C GLU A 84 -13.54 -10.03 -38.89
N VAL A 85 -14.40 -10.20 -39.90
CA VAL A 85 -14.01 -10.80 -41.19
C VAL A 85 -13.05 -9.88 -41.97
N SER A 86 -13.21 -8.57 -41.85
CA SER A 86 -12.37 -7.57 -42.51
C SER A 86 -10.99 -7.47 -41.86
N ASP A 87 -10.92 -7.44 -40.53
CA ASP A 87 -9.65 -7.34 -39.78
C ASP A 87 -8.76 -8.56 -39.99
N LYS A 88 -9.33 -9.77 -40.00
CA LYS A 88 -8.59 -11.03 -40.23
C LYS A 88 -7.94 -11.09 -41.62
N LYS A 89 -8.51 -10.44 -42.63
CA LYS A 89 -7.93 -10.36 -43.99
C LYS A 89 -6.81 -9.33 -44.09
N SER A 90 -6.91 -8.20 -43.38
CA SER A 90 -5.86 -7.18 -43.35
C SER A 90 -4.54 -7.69 -42.75
N GLN A 91 -4.62 -8.58 -41.75
CA GLN A 91 -3.44 -9.22 -41.14
C GLN A 91 -2.80 -10.30 -42.03
N GLN A 92 -3.56 -10.92 -42.94
CA GLN A 92 -3.01 -11.88 -43.91
C GLN A 92 -2.35 -11.19 -45.11
N GLY A 93 -2.79 -9.98 -45.48
CA GLY A 93 -2.22 -9.18 -46.59
C GLY A 93 -0.80 -8.63 -46.35
N LEU A 94 -0.28 -8.67 -45.12
CA LEU A 94 1.12 -8.29 -44.84
C LEU A 94 2.15 -9.38 -45.20
N ARG A 95 1.71 -10.58 -45.61
CA ARG A 95 2.60 -11.64 -46.11
C ARG A 95 2.61 -11.62 -47.64
N ARG A 96 3.69 -11.06 -48.20
CA ARG A 96 3.98 -10.89 -49.63
C ARG A 96 3.79 -12.21 -50.41
N GLU A 97 2.79 -12.29 -51.28
CA GLU A 97 2.65 -13.35 -52.31
C GLU A 97 2.95 -12.80 -53.72
N PRO A 98 3.42 -13.65 -54.66
CA PRO A 98 4.02 -13.23 -55.93
C PRO A 98 2.99 -12.90 -57.02
N PRO A 99 3.38 -12.16 -58.09
CA PRO A 99 2.46 -11.66 -59.09
C PRO A 99 2.18 -12.73 -60.14
N ASN A 100 1.04 -13.40 -60.07
CA ASN A 100 0.30 -13.88 -61.24
C ASN A 100 -0.96 -14.64 -60.80
N CYS A 101 -2.12 -14.02 -61.00
CA CYS A 101 -3.34 -14.61 -61.55
C CYS A 101 -4.45 -13.57 -61.41
N HIS A 102 -4.72 -12.87 -62.51
CA HIS A 102 -5.95 -12.10 -62.64
C HIS A 102 -7.16 -13.04 -62.54
N THR A 103 -8.30 -12.48 -62.11
CA THR A 103 -9.64 -13.08 -61.97
C THR A 103 -9.95 -13.83 -60.67
N GLN A 104 -10.14 -13.09 -59.56
CA GLN A 104 -11.36 -13.11 -58.72
C GLN A 104 -11.29 -12.05 -57.58
N ASP A 105 -10.56 -10.95 -57.75
CA ASP A 105 -10.50 -9.86 -56.76
C ASP A 105 -11.73 -8.97 -56.90
N ASN A 106 -12.74 -9.13 -56.02
CA ASN A 106 -13.56 -8.00 -55.51
C ASN A 106 -14.73 -8.35 -54.57
N ILE A 107 -15.05 -9.62 -54.30
CA ILE A 107 -16.35 -9.93 -53.67
C ILE A 107 -16.46 -9.48 -52.19
N CYS A 108 -15.34 -9.24 -51.50
CA CYS A 108 -15.34 -8.91 -50.07
C CYS A 108 -14.51 -7.65 -49.74
N GLY A 109 -14.26 -6.80 -50.73
CA GLY A 109 -13.62 -5.48 -50.55
C GLY A 109 -14.62 -4.36 -50.29
N GLN A 110 -15.92 -4.64 -50.38
CA GLN A 110 -16.95 -3.71 -49.95
C GLN A 110 -16.98 -3.71 -48.42
N SER A 111 -16.17 -2.82 -47.84
CA SER A 111 -16.51 -2.18 -46.56
C SER A 111 -18.02 -2.01 -46.51
N ILE A 112 -18.68 -2.48 -45.46
CA ILE A 112 -20.13 -2.31 -45.22
C ILE A 112 -20.51 -0.93 -45.76
N SER A 113 -21.27 -0.89 -46.86
CA SER A 113 -21.46 0.38 -47.55
C SER A 113 -22.22 1.30 -46.58
N PRO A 114 -21.65 2.44 -46.17
CA PRO A 114 -22.32 3.39 -45.28
C PRO A 114 -23.66 3.85 -45.86
N VAL A 115 -23.88 3.65 -47.17
CA VAL A 115 -25.15 3.88 -47.86
C VAL A 115 -26.29 3.00 -47.34
N VAL A 116 -26.04 1.74 -46.96
CA VAL A 116 -27.08 0.82 -46.46
C VAL A 116 -27.56 1.27 -45.09
N LEU A 117 -26.63 1.74 -44.25
CA LEU A 117 -26.93 2.18 -42.88
C LEU A 117 -27.26 3.67 -42.78
N LYS A 118 -27.06 4.45 -43.85
CA LYS A 118 -27.52 5.84 -43.95
C LYS A 118 -29.00 5.97 -43.59
N LYS A 119 -29.80 5.03 -44.07
CA LYS A 119 -31.22 4.87 -43.77
C LYS A 119 -31.55 4.73 -42.29
N LEU A 120 -30.67 4.10 -41.52
CA LEU A 120 -30.77 3.98 -40.07
C LEU A 120 -30.37 5.29 -39.37
N TRP A 121 -29.39 6.00 -39.92
CA TRP A 121 -28.86 7.23 -39.34
C TRP A 121 -29.72 8.47 -39.62
N ASP A 122 -30.43 8.50 -40.75
CA ASP A 122 -31.34 9.59 -41.10
C ASP A 122 -32.52 9.70 -40.10
N GLU A 123 -32.92 8.58 -39.51
CA GLU A 123 -33.99 8.47 -38.50
C GLU A 123 -33.51 8.76 -37.05
N PHE A 124 -32.21 9.08 -36.88
CA PHE A 124 -31.63 9.36 -35.56
C PHE A 124 -31.65 10.86 -35.22
N PRO A 125 -31.94 11.24 -33.96
CA PRO A 125 -32.47 10.42 -32.87
C PRO A 125 -33.96 10.11 -33.07
N LEU A 126 -34.44 8.98 -32.53
CA LEU A 126 -35.83 8.52 -32.67
C LEU A 126 -36.91 9.40 -32.00
N SER A 127 -36.55 10.59 -31.48
CA SER A 127 -37.44 11.44 -30.68
C SER A 127 -38.42 12.26 -31.54
N THR A 128 -39.69 12.24 -31.17
CA THR A 128 -40.73 13.16 -31.66
C THR A 128 -40.47 14.57 -31.14
N GLY A 129 -40.68 15.58 -31.99
CA GLY A 129 -40.27 16.99 -31.81
C GLY A 129 -40.88 17.79 -30.66
N HIS A 130 -41.36 17.16 -29.58
CA HIS A 130 -41.84 17.83 -28.38
C HIS A 130 -41.22 17.19 -27.13
N GLY A 131 -40.22 17.88 -26.56
CA GLY A 131 -39.72 17.62 -25.21
C GLY A 131 -39.13 16.24 -25.01
N LEU A 132 -37.80 16.18 -24.94
CA LEU A 132 -37.00 14.98 -24.64
C LEU A 132 -37.32 14.30 -23.28
N LEU A 133 -38.45 14.59 -22.62
CA LEU A 133 -38.55 14.47 -21.18
C LEU A 133 -39.98 14.35 -20.60
N GLU A 134 -40.70 13.25 -20.83
CA GLU A 134 -41.78 12.90 -19.90
C GLU A 134 -41.98 11.38 -19.76
N LYS A 135 -41.63 10.87 -18.56
CA LYS A 135 -41.98 9.59 -17.89
C LYS A 135 -42.06 8.24 -18.67
N GLY A 136 -41.81 8.16 -19.97
CA GLY A 136 -41.78 6.93 -20.78
C GLY A 136 -40.53 6.73 -21.65
N ASN A 137 -39.53 7.61 -21.53
CA ASN A 137 -38.41 7.77 -22.48
C ASN A 137 -37.27 6.74 -22.42
N ASP A 138 -37.28 5.75 -21.51
CA ASP A 138 -36.17 4.79 -21.40
C ASP A 138 -36.02 3.87 -22.61
N ARG A 139 -37.14 3.54 -23.25
CA ARG A 139 -37.18 2.64 -24.40
C ARG A 139 -36.52 3.29 -25.62
N TYR A 140 -36.95 4.51 -25.94
CA TYR A 140 -36.34 5.32 -27.00
C TYR A 140 -34.87 5.61 -26.72
N PHE A 141 -34.52 5.94 -25.47
CA PHE A 141 -33.15 6.15 -25.07
C PHE A 141 -32.29 4.90 -25.31
N ARG A 142 -32.77 3.71 -24.90
CA ARG A 142 -32.06 2.45 -25.14
C ARG A 142 -31.90 2.13 -26.63
N LEU A 143 -32.93 2.36 -27.45
CA LEU A 143 -32.83 2.17 -28.90
C LEU A 143 -31.78 3.13 -29.51
N ASN A 144 -31.79 4.41 -29.11
CA ASN A 144 -30.81 5.39 -29.54
C ASN A 144 -29.38 5.03 -29.11
N ILE A 145 -29.20 4.44 -27.91
CA ILE A 145 -27.89 3.92 -27.46
C ILE A 145 -27.41 2.80 -28.38
N VAL A 146 -28.26 1.84 -28.73
CA VAL A 146 -27.88 0.73 -29.64
C VAL A 146 -27.56 1.26 -31.03
N ILE A 147 -28.32 2.22 -31.57
CA ILE A 147 -28.02 2.86 -32.85
C ILE A 147 -26.66 3.59 -32.78
N THR A 148 -26.40 4.30 -31.68
CA THR A 148 -25.13 4.99 -31.44
C THR A 148 -23.97 4.01 -31.35
N GLU A 149 -24.14 2.88 -30.66
CA GLU A 149 -23.15 1.82 -30.56
C GLU A 149 -22.81 1.21 -31.93
N ILE A 150 -23.82 0.91 -32.75
CA ILE A 150 -23.63 0.42 -34.12
C ILE A 150 -22.84 1.45 -34.94
N PHE A 151 -23.20 2.73 -34.83
CA PHE A 151 -22.52 3.82 -35.53
C PHE A 151 -21.04 3.93 -35.12
N LEU A 152 -20.75 3.97 -33.82
CA LEU A 152 -19.40 4.11 -33.28
C LEU A 152 -18.47 2.95 -33.69
N LYS A 153 -18.98 1.72 -33.75
CA LYS A 153 -18.20 0.54 -34.20
C LYS A 153 -17.84 0.55 -35.69
N LEU A 154 -18.70 1.13 -36.52
CA LEU A 154 -18.56 1.12 -37.98
C LEU A 154 -17.68 2.22 -38.51
N SER A 155 -17.74 3.39 -37.88
CA SER A 155 -16.93 4.51 -38.29
C SER A 155 -15.50 4.27 -37.86
N SER A 156 -14.61 3.98 -38.80
CA SER A 156 -13.16 4.19 -38.63
C SER A 156 -12.78 5.67 -38.52
N TRP A 157 -13.73 6.55 -38.13
CA TRP A 157 -13.66 8.01 -38.08
C TRP A 157 -13.23 8.70 -39.40
N ASN A 158 -13.18 7.96 -40.51
CA ASN A 158 -12.86 8.48 -41.82
C ASN A 158 -14.11 9.14 -42.48
N ARG A 159 -14.44 10.35 -42.01
CA ARG A 159 -15.36 11.35 -42.61
C ARG A 159 -16.83 10.94 -42.83
N PRO A 160 -17.65 10.81 -41.78
CA PRO A 160 -19.11 10.87 -41.91
C PRO A 160 -19.58 12.29 -42.31
N PRO A 161 -20.80 12.44 -42.88
CA PRO A 161 -21.38 13.75 -43.16
C PRO A 161 -21.43 14.63 -41.89
N PRO A 162 -20.98 15.90 -41.93
CA PRO A 162 -20.87 16.76 -40.74
C PRO A 162 -22.18 16.90 -39.95
N ALA A 163 -23.30 17.08 -40.63
CA ALA A 163 -24.62 17.23 -40.01
C ALA A 163 -25.09 15.96 -39.26
N LEU A 164 -24.65 14.79 -39.72
CA LEU A 164 -24.97 13.52 -39.06
C LEU A 164 -24.13 13.37 -37.79
N MET A 165 -22.83 13.68 -37.89
CA MET A 165 -21.91 13.67 -36.76
C MET A 165 -22.38 14.62 -35.64
N GLU A 166 -22.82 15.83 -35.96
CA GLU A 166 -23.35 16.78 -34.96
C GLU A 166 -24.52 16.21 -34.16
N LYS A 167 -25.48 15.55 -34.81
CA LYS A 167 -26.63 14.92 -34.12
C LYS A 167 -26.20 13.82 -33.15
N PHE A 168 -25.26 12.96 -33.55
CA PHE A 168 -24.75 11.89 -32.69
C PHE A 168 -23.95 12.46 -31.51
N LEU A 169 -23.11 13.46 -31.75
CA LEU A 169 -22.33 14.10 -30.69
C LEU A 169 -23.22 14.86 -29.70
N GLU A 170 -24.26 15.54 -30.16
CA GLU A 170 -25.24 16.22 -29.30
C GLU A 170 -26.00 15.22 -28.42
N PHE A 171 -26.37 14.07 -28.97
CA PHE A 171 -26.99 12.99 -28.21
C PHE A 171 -26.02 12.41 -27.17
N ILE A 172 -24.77 12.13 -27.53
CA ILE A 172 -23.75 11.61 -26.61
C ILE A 172 -23.50 12.63 -25.50
N GLU A 173 -23.26 13.91 -25.83
CA GLU A 173 -23.10 14.99 -24.86
C GLU A 173 -24.29 15.05 -23.90
N SER A 174 -25.51 15.06 -24.42
CA SER A 174 -26.74 15.17 -23.62
C SER A 174 -26.95 13.96 -22.71
N SER A 175 -26.65 12.77 -23.21
CA SER A 175 -26.70 11.50 -22.47
C SER A 175 -25.67 11.51 -21.34
N LEU A 176 -24.46 12.00 -21.63
CA LEU A 176 -23.36 12.08 -20.66
C LEU A 176 -23.61 13.16 -19.59
N PHE A 177 -24.05 14.37 -19.98
CA PHE A 177 -24.31 15.46 -19.02
C PHE A 177 -25.40 15.16 -17.99
N GLY A 178 -26.23 14.15 -18.27
CA GLY A 178 -27.40 13.80 -17.48
C GLY A 178 -28.38 14.97 -17.36
N LYS A 179 -28.37 15.89 -18.34
CA LYS A 179 -28.88 17.26 -18.20
C LYS A 179 -30.38 17.36 -17.86
N ASN A 180 -31.13 16.26 -17.77
CA ASN A 180 -32.57 16.30 -17.52
C ASN A 180 -33.18 15.11 -16.72
N PHE A 181 -32.44 14.32 -15.95
CA PHE A 181 -33.04 13.11 -15.32
C PHE A 181 -33.20 13.20 -13.79
N HIS A 182 -34.26 13.87 -13.33
CA HIS A 182 -34.80 13.65 -11.99
C HIS A 182 -35.61 12.35 -11.98
N ARG A 183 -34.97 11.21 -11.66
CA ARG A 183 -35.69 9.92 -11.53
C ARG A 183 -35.43 9.26 -10.17
N LYS A 184 -36.50 8.69 -9.60
CA LYS A 184 -36.49 7.82 -8.41
C LYS A 184 -35.50 6.65 -8.59
N GLU A 185 -34.95 6.17 -7.48
CA GLU A 185 -33.83 5.20 -7.37
C GLU A 185 -33.95 3.94 -8.24
N SER A 186 -35.17 3.49 -8.60
CA SER A 186 -35.38 2.24 -9.35
C SER A 186 -34.94 2.26 -10.83
N GLY A 187 -34.78 3.45 -11.45
CA GLY A 187 -34.32 3.57 -12.85
C GLY A 187 -32.82 3.78 -13.03
N LYS A 188 -32.07 3.91 -11.93
CA LYS A 188 -30.65 4.29 -11.94
C LYS A 188 -29.76 3.16 -12.49
N VAL A 189 -30.03 1.92 -12.09
CA VAL A 189 -29.24 0.73 -12.46
C VAL A 189 -29.35 0.38 -13.95
N THR A 190 -30.54 0.51 -14.54
CA THR A 190 -30.76 0.26 -15.97
C THR A 190 -30.11 1.32 -16.85
N HIS A 191 -30.09 2.58 -16.39
CA HIS A 191 -29.44 3.69 -17.06
C HIS A 191 -27.91 3.60 -16.97
N GLU A 192 -27.36 3.22 -15.80
CA GLU A 192 -25.92 2.96 -15.66
C GLU A 192 -25.43 1.91 -16.65
N LYS A 193 -26.18 0.79 -16.82
CA LYS A 193 -25.85 -0.23 -17.81
C LYS A 193 -25.82 0.29 -19.25
N GLN A 194 -26.69 1.24 -19.59
CA GLN A 194 -26.75 1.84 -20.92
C GLN A 194 -25.62 2.84 -21.16
N LEU A 195 -25.22 3.59 -20.12
CA LEU A 195 -24.10 4.51 -20.18
C LEU A 195 -22.74 3.82 -20.25
N LEU A 196 -22.61 2.58 -19.73
CA LEU A 196 -21.36 1.81 -19.79
C LEU A 196 -20.79 1.74 -21.21
N THR A 197 -21.65 1.46 -22.19
CA THR A 197 -21.27 1.38 -23.60
C THR A 197 -20.69 2.71 -24.08
N LEU A 198 -21.40 3.82 -23.85
CA LEU A 198 -20.92 5.15 -24.28
C LEU A 198 -19.60 5.56 -23.60
N VAL A 199 -19.47 5.27 -22.31
CA VAL A 199 -18.24 5.53 -21.55
C VAL A 199 -17.06 4.75 -22.13
N SER A 200 -17.26 3.47 -22.49
CA SER A 200 -16.20 2.66 -23.08
C SER A 200 -15.71 3.15 -24.45
N PHE A 201 -16.55 3.85 -25.23
CA PHE A 201 -16.16 4.44 -26.51
C PHE A 201 -15.59 5.86 -26.40
N THR A 202 -15.63 6.47 -25.21
CA THR A 202 -15.16 7.85 -25.02
C THR A 202 -13.69 8.05 -25.41
N PRO A 203 -12.75 7.14 -25.09
CA PRO A 203 -11.35 7.29 -25.50
C PRO A 203 -11.20 7.40 -27.02
N GLU A 204 -11.77 6.46 -27.78
CA GLU A 204 -11.74 6.45 -29.24
C GLU A 204 -12.38 7.72 -29.82
N LEU A 205 -13.53 8.12 -29.28
CA LEU A 205 -14.24 9.35 -29.65
C LEU A 205 -13.35 10.59 -29.49
N VAL A 206 -12.71 10.72 -28.33
CA VAL A 206 -11.83 11.86 -28.02
C VAL A 206 -10.58 11.92 -28.91
N THR A 207 -10.08 10.77 -29.38
CA THR A 207 -8.95 10.72 -30.33
C THR A 207 -9.31 11.22 -31.72
N GLY A 208 -10.54 10.92 -32.18
CA GLY A 208 -11.01 11.28 -33.53
C GLY A 208 -11.61 12.68 -33.63
N LEU A 209 -12.00 13.30 -32.52
CA LEU A 209 -12.62 14.62 -32.49
C LEU A 209 -11.61 15.76 -32.41
N SER A 210 -11.99 16.92 -32.98
CA SER A 210 -11.23 18.18 -32.88
C SER A 210 -12.16 19.36 -32.54
N GLY A 211 -11.58 20.42 -31.96
CA GLY A 211 -12.29 21.65 -31.63
C GLY A 211 -13.35 21.51 -30.53
N VAL A 212 -14.43 22.27 -30.65
CA VAL A 212 -15.48 22.46 -29.60
C VAL A 212 -16.14 21.15 -29.15
N TRP A 213 -16.27 20.17 -30.03
CA TRP A 213 -16.89 18.89 -29.67
C TRP A 213 -16.02 18.07 -28.71
N LYS A 214 -14.69 18.15 -28.84
CA LYS A 214 -13.77 17.46 -27.93
C LYS A 214 -13.92 17.99 -26.50
N SER A 215 -13.94 19.31 -26.32
CA SER A 215 -14.12 19.92 -24.99
C SER A 215 -15.49 19.64 -24.38
N ARG A 216 -16.57 19.72 -25.17
CA ARG A 216 -17.92 19.38 -24.69
C ARG A 216 -18.05 17.94 -24.20
N ILE A 217 -17.52 16.98 -24.97
CA ILE A 217 -17.55 15.56 -24.59
C ILE A 217 -16.69 15.30 -23.36
N LEU A 218 -15.48 15.87 -23.29
CA LEU A 218 -14.62 15.74 -22.11
C LEU A 218 -15.25 16.34 -20.85
N GLN A 219 -15.93 17.49 -20.98
CA GLN A 219 -16.68 18.11 -19.89
C GLN A 219 -17.84 17.21 -19.43
N ALA A 220 -18.60 16.65 -20.38
CA ALA A 220 -19.71 15.74 -20.08
C ALA A 220 -19.22 14.46 -19.38
N PHE A 221 -18.15 13.85 -19.90
CA PHE A 221 -17.50 12.67 -19.31
C PHE A 221 -17.00 12.96 -17.89
N THR A 222 -16.26 14.06 -17.70
CA THR A 222 -15.74 14.46 -16.39
C THR A 222 -16.87 14.64 -15.37
N LYS A 223 -18.00 15.20 -15.79
CA LYS A 223 -19.18 15.36 -14.94
C LYS A 223 -19.77 14.01 -14.53
N ILE A 224 -19.85 13.03 -15.43
CA ILE A 224 -20.28 11.67 -15.05
C ILE A 224 -19.31 11.07 -14.05
N PHE A 225 -18.01 11.13 -14.36
CA PHE A 225 -17.00 10.55 -13.49
C PHE A 225 -17.11 11.12 -12.07
N LYS A 226 -17.37 12.41 -11.89
CA LYS A 226 -17.58 13.01 -10.56
C LYS A 226 -18.88 12.56 -9.88
N ASN A 227 -19.97 12.47 -10.64
CA ASN A 227 -21.32 12.29 -10.08
C ASN A 227 -21.77 10.83 -9.95
N CYS A 228 -21.13 9.89 -10.65
CA CYS A 228 -21.48 8.47 -10.55
C CYS A 228 -21.14 7.92 -9.15
N SER A 229 -21.95 6.97 -8.66
CA SER A 229 -21.67 6.37 -7.35
C SER A 229 -20.33 5.65 -7.42
N PRO A 230 -19.48 5.80 -6.38
CA PRO A 230 -18.14 5.23 -6.38
C PRO A 230 -18.15 3.71 -6.60
N GLU A 231 -19.18 3.05 -6.08
CA GLU A 231 -19.38 1.61 -6.11
C GLU A 231 -19.96 1.06 -7.43
N SER A 232 -20.37 1.94 -8.35
CA SER A 232 -21.00 1.52 -9.61
C SER A 232 -20.00 0.90 -10.58
N SER A 233 -20.51 -0.03 -11.42
CA SER A 233 -19.77 -0.48 -12.60
C SER A 233 -19.44 0.66 -13.57
N LEU A 234 -20.27 1.72 -13.56
CA LEU A 234 -20.03 2.93 -14.35
C LEU A 234 -18.77 3.66 -13.91
N LYS A 235 -18.49 3.77 -12.60
CA LYS A 235 -17.25 4.35 -12.09
C LYS A 235 -16.03 3.54 -12.57
N LEU A 236 -16.12 2.21 -12.50
CA LEU A 236 -15.04 1.33 -12.98
C LEU A 236 -14.80 1.50 -14.49
N ALA A 237 -15.85 1.57 -15.30
CA ALA A 237 -15.72 1.84 -16.73
C ALA A 237 -15.11 3.22 -17.02
N CYS A 238 -15.45 4.25 -16.22
CA CYS A 238 -14.81 5.56 -16.32
C CYS A 238 -13.32 5.49 -16.00
N LEU A 239 -12.91 4.73 -14.98
CA LEU A 239 -11.49 4.54 -14.64
C LEU A 239 -10.73 3.85 -15.78
N SER A 240 -11.31 2.81 -16.39
CA SER A 240 -10.70 2.16 -17.56
C SER A 240 -10.57 3.12 -18.76
N ALA A 241 -11.60 3.93 -19.01
CA ALA A 241 -11.57 4.93 -20.07
C ALA A 241 -10.53 6.04 -19.79
N ILE A 242 -10.40 6.49 -18.53
CA ILE A 242 -9.35 7.43 -18.10
C ILE A 242 -7.97 6.81 -18.33
N GLU A 243 -7.76 5.56 -17.93
CA GLU A 243 -6.49 4.86 -18.15
C GLU A 243 -6.11 4.85 -19.64
N GLU A 244 -7.05 4.54 -20.52
CA GLU A 244 -6.81 4.56 -21.96
C GLU A 244 -6.52 5.98 -22.49
N MET A 245 -7.32 6.98 -22.09
CA MET A 245 -7.10 8.36 -22.52
C MET A 245 -5.79 8.95 -22.01
N MET A 246 -5.32 8.52 -20.84
CA MET A 246 -4.06 8.99 -20.26
C MET A 246 -2.85 8.29 -20.87
N PHE A 247 -2.89 6.96 -21.07
CA PHE A 247 -1.68 6.18 -21.37
C PHE A 247 -1.67 5.46 -22.73
N SER A 248 -2.69 5.62 -23.56
CA SER A 248 -2.71 5.07 -24.92
C SER A 248 -1.95 5.97 -25.88
N ASP A 249 -0.99 5.41 -26.63
CA ASP A 249 -0.28 6.09 -27.74
C ASP A 249 -1.24 6.67 -28.79
N LYS A 250 -2.45 6.11 -28.90
CA LYS A 250 -3.51 6.61 -29.79
C LYS A 250 -4.16 7.90 -29.28
N CYS A 251 -4.33 8.04 -27.96
CA CYS A 251 -5.00 9.17 -27.33
C CYS A 251 -4.04 10.32 -27.00
N CYS A 252 -2.81 9.98 -26.60
CA CYS A 252 -1.78 10.92 -26.21
C CYS A 252 -0.43 10.47 -26.80
N PRO A 253 -0.10 10.83 -28.05
CA PRO A 253 1.19 10.47 -28.68
C PRO A 253 2.43 11.09 -28.01
N PHE A 254 2.25 11.90 -26.96
CA PHE A 254 3.23 12.87 -26.46
C PHE A 254 3.45 12.84 -24.95
N LEU A 255 3.14 11.75 -24.25
CA LEU A 255 3.62 11.60 -22.86
C LEU A 255 5.16 11.53 -22.78
N GLY A 256 5.83 11.31 -23.91
CA GLY A 256 7.25 11.61 -24.09
C GLY A 256 7.43 12.75 -25.10
N THR A 257 7.88 13.90 -24.61
CA THR A 257 8.42 15.04 -25.38
C THR A 257 7.43 15.98 -26.08
N THR A 258 7.55 17.26 -25.71
CA THR A 258 7.05 18.49 -26.36
C THR A 258 5.67 19.03 -25.96
N HIS A 259 5.65 20.34 -25.73
CA HIS A 259 4.63 21.24 -25.18
C HIS A 259 3.32 21.36 -25.99
N THR A 260 2.78 20.27 -26.52
CA THR A 260 1.56 20.29 -27.36
C THR A 260 0.51 19.29 -26.92
N SER A 261 0.31 19.12 -25.62
CA SER A 261 -1.00 18.72 -25.11
C SER A 261 -1.96 19.90 -25.27
N HIS A 262 -3.10 19.70 -25.93
CA HIS A 262 -4.14 20.72 -25.98
C HIS A 262 -4.50 21.14 -24.54
N PRO A 263 -4.43 22.44 -24.19
CA PRO A 263 -4.68 22.92 -22.82
C PRO A 263 -5.99 22.38 -22.23
N GLU A 264 -7.02 22.27 -23.06
CA GLU A 264 -8.35 21.78 -22.68
C GLU A 264 -8.34 20.33 -22.17
N MET A 265 -7.48 19.45 -22.68
CA MET A 265 -7.38 18.06 -22.21
C MET A 265 -6.69 17.98 -20.84
N LEU A 266 -5.67 18.80 -20.64
CA LEU A 266 -4.87 18.81 -19.42
C LEU A 266 -5.74 19.14 -18.21
N ASP A 267 -6.61 20.14 -18.30
CA ASP A 267 -7.50 20.53 -17.20
C ASP A 267 -8.40 19.36 -16.74
N HIS A 268 -8.94 18.60 -17.69
CA HIS A 268 -9.75 17.42 -17.37
C HIS A 268 -8.92 16.29 -16.76
N GLN A 269 -7.72 16.03 -17.28
CA GLN A 269 -6.81 15.02 -16.73
C GLN A 269 -6.39 15.36 -15.29
N ILE A 270 -6.06 16.63 -15.02
CA ILE A 270 -5.75 17.14 -13.68
C ILE A 270 -6.93 16.90 -12.73
N ILE A 271 -8.16 17.23 -13.18
CA ILE A 271 -9.37 16.97 -12.40
C ILE A 271 -9.51 15.47 -12.08
N TRP A 272 -9.25 14.57 -13.03
CA TRP A 272 -9.37 13.14 -12.78
C TRP A 272 -8.36 12.64 -11.76
N ILE A 273 -7.09 13.09 -11.85
CA ILE A 273 -6.01 12.74 -10.91
C ILE A 273 -6.40 13.13 -9.48
N ARG A 274 -6.86 14.38 -9.27
CA ARG A 274 -7.24 14.91 -7.96
C ARG A 274 -8.36 14.14 -7.26
N GLU A 275 -9.22 13.47 -8.02
CA GLU A 275 -10.34 12.70 -7.46
C GLU A 275 -9.94 11.28 -7.02
N LEU A 276 -8.78 10.76 -7.48
CA LEU A 276 -8.36 9.39 -7.20
C LEU A 276 -8.16 9.10 -5.70
N PRO A 277 -7.50 9.96 -4.90
CA PRO A 277 -7.31 9.73 -3.46
C PRO A 277 -8.64 9.66 -2.70
N SER A 278 -9.53 10.61 -2.96
CA SER A 278 -10.85 10.67 -2.33
C SER A 278 -11.69 9.44 -2.67
N LEU A 279 -11.63 9.00 -3.93
CA LEU A 279 -12.31 7.79 -4.37
C LEU A 279 -11.77 6.54 -3.66
N LEU A 280 -10.45 6.45 -3.49
CA LEU A 280 -9.81 5.33 -2.80
C LEU A 280 -10.24 5.22 -1.33
N ILE A 281 -10.38 6.35 -0.63
CA ILE A 281 -10.86 6.40 0.76
C ILE A 281 -12.31 5.90 0.86
N VAL A 282 -13.17 6.32 -0.06
CA VAL A 282 -14.60 5.95 -0.03
C VAL A 282 -14.81 4.47 -0.39
N LEU A 283 -14.05 3.95 -1.37
CA LEU A 283 -14.17 2.56 -1.82
C LEU A 283 -13.64 1.57 -0.77
N GLY A 284 -12.45 1.86 -0.24
CA GLY A 284 -11.80 1.05 0.77
C GLY A 284 -11.77 -0.46 0.49
N ASP A 285 -11.98 -1.24 1.54
CA ASP A 285 -12.10 -2.69 1.53
C ASP A 285 -13.46 -3.21 1.04
N LYS A 286 -14.49 -2.35 1.04
CA LYS A 286 -15.85 -2.70 0.58
C LYS A 286 -15.89 -3.02 -0.92
N HIS A 287 -15.02 -2.38 -1.71
CA HIS A 287 -14.97 -2.53 -3.17
C HIS A 287 -13.53 -2.78 -3.67
N PRO A 288 -12.92 -3.93 -3.32
CA PRO A 288 -11.49 -4.15 -3.49
C PRO A 288 -11.05 -4.16 -4.95
N VAL A 289 -11.92 -4.60 -5.87
CA VAL A 289 -11.63 -4.59 -7.32
C VAL A 289 -11.47 -3.16 -7.83
N THR A 290 -12.38 -2.26 -7.46
CA THR A 290 -12.33 -0.86 -7.89
C THR A 290 -11.17 -0.13 -7.20
N SER A 291 -10.95 -0.35 -5.89
CA SER A 291 -9.79 0.19 -5.16
C SER A 291 -8.46 -0.22 -5.81
N LYS A 292 -8.34 -1.49 -6.24
CA LYS A 292 -7.17 -1.99 -6.95
C LYS A 292 -6.97 -1.31 -8.31
N THR A 293 -8.05 -1.04 -9.05
CA THR A 293 -7.97 -0.30 -10.33
C THR A 293 -7.53 1.15 -10.10
N VAL A 294 -8.06 1.83 -9.08
CA VAL A 294 -7.61 3.19 -8.71
C VAL A 294 -6.12 3.21 -8.37
N LEU A 295 -5.64 2.25 -7.57
CA LEU A 295 -4.22 2.15 -7.23
C LEU A 295 -3.33 1.81 -8.43
N ARG A 296 -3.78 0.96 -9.36
CA ARG A 296 -3.05 0.69 -10.61
C ARG A 296 -2.92 1.94 -11.46
N LEU A 297 -3.99 2.74 -11.53
CA LEU A 297 -4.00 3.99 -12.26
C LEU A 297 -3.02 4.99 -11.64
N GLN A 298 -3.04 5.15 -10.31
CA GLN A 298 -2.08 5.97 -9.57
C GLN A 298 -0.64 5.49 -9.81
N LEU A 299 -0.37 4.20 -9.66
CA LEU A 299 0.97 3.63 -9.90
C LEU A 299 1.48 3.95 -11.31
N ARG A 300 0.63 3.77 -12.33
CA ARG A 300 0.99 4.05 -13.72
C ARG A 300 1.26 5.54 -13.95
N LEU A 301 0.49 6.41 -13.27
CA LEU A 301 0.73 7.85 -13.25
C LEU A 301 2.11 8.19 -12.68
N GLY A 302 2.45 7.67 -11.49
CA GLY A 302 3.75 7.89 -10.86
C GLY A 302 4.92 7.35 -11.70
N GLN A 303 4.73 6.24 -12.41
CA GLN A 303 5.75 5.65 -13.28
C GLN A 303 6.01 6.43 -14.57
N THR A 304 5.04 7.22 -15.04
CA THR A 304 5.09 7.89 -16.35
C THR A 304 5.22 9.40 -16.24
N ALA A 305 4.90 9.99 -15.09
CA ALA A 305 5.04 11.41 -14.85
C ALA A 305 6.52 11.81 -14.83
N HIS A 306 6.92 12.66 -15.78
CA HIS A 306 8.23 13.31 -15.74
C HIS A 306 8.26 14.37 -14.62
N LEU A 307 9.41 14.55 -13.96
CA LEU A 307 9.57 15.44 -12.80
C LEU A 307 9.06 16.88 -13.02
N ASP A 308 9.18 17.41 -14.25
CA ASP A 308 8.74 18.78 -14.58
C ASP A 308 7.32 18.83 -15.21
N SER A 309 6.61 17.70 -15.25
CA SER A 309 5.27 17.64 -15.83
C SER A 309 4.22 18.13 -14.84
N PRO A 310 3.10 18.72 -15.32
CA PRO A 310 1.98 19.07 -14.44
C PRO A 310 1.44 17.84 -13.71
N PHE A 311 1.54 16.65 -14.30
CA PHE A 311 1.10 15.41 -13.66
C PHE A 311 1.96 14.99 -12.48
N ALA A 312 3.28 15.25 -12.48
CA ALA A 312 4.13 14.96 -11.32
C ALA A 312 3.73 15.84 -10.13
N LYS A 313 3.46 17.12 -10.38
CA LYS A 313 2.97 18.03 -9.34
C LYS A 313 1.62 17.58 -8.78
N GLU A 314 0.66 17.29 -9.65
CA GLU A 314 -0.65 16.81 -9.22
C GLU A 314 -0.58 15.45 -8.51
N TYR A 315 0.39 14.61 -8.90
CA TYR A 315 0.67 13.36 -8.20
C TYR A 315 1.15 13.65 -6.78
N ASP A 316 2.14 14.52 -6.60
CA ASP A 316 2.63 14.92 -5.27
C ASP A 316 1.55 15.57 -4.39
N ASP A 317 0.67 16.39 -4.98
CA ASP A 317 -0.44 17.03 -4.27
C ASP A 317 -1.48 16.02 -3.74
N MET A 318 -1.51 14.78 -4.26
CA MET A 318 -2.39 13.73 -3.74
C MET A 318 -2.04 13.31 -2.31
N GLN A 319 -0.81 13.58 -1.85
CA GLN A 319 -0.32 13.12 -0.56
C GLN A 319 -1.19 13.59 0.61
N ASP A 320 -1.68 14.83 0.52
CA ASP A 320 -2.52 15.48 1.51
C ASP A 320 -3.81 14.69 1.81
N ILE A 321 -4.41 14.11 0.78
CA ILE A 321 -5.64 13.32 0.93
C ILE A 321 -5.27 11.88 1.26
N LEU A 322 -4.23 11.32 0.63
CA LEU A 322 -3.80 9.94 0.81
C LEU A 322 -3.37 9.62 2.24
N ARG A 323 -2.91 10.58 3.05
CA ARG A 323 -2.66 10.31 4.49
C ARG A 323 -3.89 9.70 5.19
N ASN A 324 -5.10 10.16 4.84
CA ASN A 324 -6.34 9.66 5.44
C ASN A 324 -6.67 8.23 5.02
N PHE A 325 -6.11 7.76 3.90
CA PHE A 325 -6.26 6.37 3.46
C PHE A 325 -5.46 5.40 4.33
N TYR A 326 -4.33 5.84 4.89
CA TYR A 326 -3.49 5.04 5.79
C TYR A 326 -3.94 5.19 7.25
N SER A 327 -3.79 6.39 7.82
CA SER A 327 -4.21 6.72 9.18
C SER A 327 -4.22 8.22 9.46
N THR A 328 -4.99 8.63 10.46
CA THR A 328 -5.01 10.01 10.99
C THR A 328 -4.83 9.98 12.50
N ALA A 329 -4.02 10.90 13.02
CA ALA A 329 -3.90 11.13 14.45
C ALA A 329 -4.86 12.25 14.86
N THR A 330 -5.71 11.97 15.83
CA THR A 330 -6.61 12.93 16.49
C THR A 330 -6.31 12.98 17.98
N ASP A 331 -6.82 14.00 18.67
CA ASP A 331 -6.66 14.13 20.13
C ASP A 331 -7.27 12.94 20.90
N GLU A 332 -8.26 12.26 20.30
CA GLU A 332 -8.94 11.09 20.86
C GLU A 332 -8.22 9.75 20.55
N GLY A 333 -7.20 9.77 19.70
CA GLY A 333 -6.43 8.59 19.32
C GLY A 333 -6.17 8.49 17.81
N VAL A 334 -5.73 7.31 17.38
CA VAL A 334 -5.39 7.03 15.98
C VAL A 334 -6.59 6.41 15.28
N THR A 335 -7.08 7.05 14.22
CA THR A 335 -8.09 6.49 13.32
C THR A 335 -7.39 5.90 12.11
N TYR A 336 -7.50 4.58 11.95
CA TYR A 336 -6.94 3.87 10.80
C TYR A 336 -7.84 3.98 9.57
N GLY A 337 -7.23 4.23 8.42
CA GLY A 337 -7.91 4.31 7.15
C GLY A 337 -8.11 2.94 6.49
N PRO A 338 -8.76 2.89 5.31
CA PRO A 338 -9.11 1.65 4.64
C PRO A 338 -7.92 0.77 4.26
N PHE A 339 -6.70 1.32 4.18
CA PHE A 339 -5.48 0.56 3.94
C PHE A 339 -5.34 -0.67 4.86
N MET A 340 -5.71 -0.53 6.13
CA MET A 340 -5.56 -1.60 7.13
C MET A 340 -6.45 -2.82 6.87
N MET A 341 -7.59 -2.63 6.20
CA MET A 341 -8.60 -3.68 5.95
C MET A 341 -8.47 -4.33 4.56
N LEU A 342 -7.58 -3.82 3.71
CA LEU A 342 -7.37 -4.34 2.36
C LEU A 342 -6.59 -5.66 2.35
N SER A 343 -6.77 -6.44 1.29
CA SER A 343 -5.96 -7.62 1.05
C SER A 343 -4.50 -7.25 0.78
N LYS A 344 -3.59 -8.15 1.14
CA LYS A 344 -2.14 -7.96 1.06
C LYS A 344 -1.65 -7.52 -0.32
N ASP A 345 -2.21 -8.05 -1.39
CA ASP A 345 -1.84 -7.69 -2.76
C ASP A 345 -2.22 -6.24 -3.11
N ILE A 346 -3.29 -5.72 -2.54
CA ILE A 346 -3.73 -4.34 -2.74
C ILE A 346 -2.95 -3.40 -1.81
N GLN A 347 -2.64 -3.84 -0.59
CA GLN A 347 -1.75 -3.09 0.32
C GLN A 347 -0.36 -2.92 -0.28
N GLU A 348 0.23 -3.98 -0.82
CA GLU A 348 1.51 -3.93 -1.55
C GLU A 348 1.47 -2.93 -2.70
N LEU A 349 0.40 -2.97 -3.51
CA LEU A 349 0.22 -2.04 -4.62
C LEU A 349 0.14 -0.58 -4.16
N SER A 350 -0.57 -0.32 -3.07
CA SER A 350 -0.61 1.00 -2.42
C SER A 350 0.78 1.47 -2.01
N LEU A 351 1.57 0.61 -1.35
CA LEU A 351 2.94 0.95 -0.94
C LEU A 351 3.85 1.24 -2.14
N CYS A 352 3.67 0.54 -3.27
CA CYS A 352 4.41 0.84 -4.50
C CYS A 352 4.11 2.25 -5.05
N CYS A 353 2.91 2.79 -4.84
CA CYS A 353 2.56 4.14 -5.29
C CYS A 353 3.37 5.22 -4.55
N ILE A 354 3.68 4.98 -3.27
CA ILE A 354 4.40 5.91 -2.39
C ILE A 354 5.81 6.21 -2.90
N TYR A 355 6.47 5.22 -3.52
CA TYR A 355 7.84 5.39 -4.01
C TYR A 355 7.98 6.46 -5.10
N TYR A 356 6.91 6.73 -5.86
CA TYR A 356 6.95 7.64 -7.02
C TYR A 356 6.67 9.10 -6.69
N PHE A 357 6.40 9.46 -5.43
CA PHE A 357 6.34 10.86 -5.03
C PHE A 357 7.73 11.50 -5.16
N SER A 358 7.78 12.72 -5.71
CA SER A 358 9.06 13.43 -5.86
C SER A 358 9.70 13.75 -4.50
N SER A 359 8.86 14.04 -3.52
CA SER A 359 9.22 14.22 -2.12
C SER A 359 8.07 13.71 -1.23
N LEU A 360 8.38 12.83 -0.29
CA LEU A 360 7.45 12.37 0.73
C LEU A 360 7.35 13.38 1.85
N ASP A 361 6.13 13.81 2.14
CA ASP A 361 5.87 14.74 3.24
C ASP A 361 5.93 14.06 4.62
N SER A 362 6.13 14.89 5.65
CA SER A 362 6.16 14.41 7.04
C SER A 362 4.81 13.83 7.46
N ALA A 363 3.70 14.29 6.85
CA ALA A 363 2.34 13.86 7.19
C ALA A 363 2.05 12.42 6.74
N ILE A 364 2.43 12.02 5.52
CA ILE A 364 2.36 10.63 5.06
C ILE A 364 3.29 9.76 5.88
N LEU A 365 4.53 10.21 6.14
CA LEU A 365 5.46 9.44 6.94
C LEU A 365 4.90 9.17 8.33
N GLN A 366 4.31 10.17 8.98
CA GLN A 366 3.61 10.01 10.25
C GLN A 366 2.47 9.01 10.13
N SER A 367 1.65 9.12 9.09
CA SER A 367 0.52 8.21 8.84
C SER A 367 0.97 6.76 8.64
N LEU A 368 2.08 6.52 7.93
CA LEU A 368 2.67 5.20 7.74
C LEU A 368 3.28 4.63 9.03
N VAL A 369 3.95 5.46 9.85
CA VAL A 369 4.46 5.00 11.15
C VAL A 369 3.31 4.52 12.02
N LEU A 370 2.20 5.26 12.08
CA LEU A 370 1.03 4.87 12.86
C LEU A 370 0.46 3.53 12.38
N CYS A 371 0.39 3.28 11.07
CA CYS A 371 0.03 1.97 10.53
C CYS A 371 0.99 0.86 11.01
N CYS A 372 2.31 1.11 11.01
CA CYS A 372 3.30 0.16 11.51
C CYS A 372 3.14 -0.16 13.01
N LEU A 373 2.68 0.82 13.79
CA LEU A 373 2.42 0.70 15.22
C LEU A 373 1.11 -0.04 15.54
N SER A 374 0.21 -0.19 14.56
CA SER A 374 -1.03 -0.95 14.73
C SER A 374 -0.74 -2.44 14.96
N HIS A 375 -1.56 -3.06 15.81
CA HIS A 375 -1.46 -4.49 16.07
C HIS A 375 -2.01 -5.34 14.92
N GLU A 376 -2.93 -4.78 14.13
CA GLU A 376 -3.65 -5.48 13.06
C GLU A 376 -2.78 -5.69 11.81
N LEU A 377 -1.71 -4.90 11.64
CA LEU A 377 -0.86 -5.01 10.44
C LEU A 377 -0.03 -6.29 10.46
N GLU A 378 0.06 -6.99 9.32
CA GLU A 378 0.94 -8.15 9.20
C GLU A 378 2.43 -7.76 9.36
N PRO A 379 3.27 -8.60 10.01
CA PRO A 379 4.71 -8.35 10.12
C PRO A 379 5.40 -8.11 8.77
N CYS A 380 5.04 -8.86 7.73
CA CYS A 380 5.63 -8.71 6.39
C CYS A 380 5.39 -7.31 5.79
N LEU A 381 4.22 -6.73 6.02
CA LEU A 381 3.88 -5.40 5.53
C LEU A 381 4.66 -4.29 6.26
N ARG A 382 4.95 -4.47 7.56
CA ARG A 382 5.83 -3.54 8.29
C ARG A 382 7.23 -3.48 7.66
N PHE A 383 7.81 -4.64 7.32
CA PHE A 383 9.10 -4.68 6.62
C PHE A 383 9.00 -4.04 5.25
N ARG A 384 7.89 -4.25 4.55
CA ARG A 384 7.68 -3.63 3.25
C ARG A 384 7.58 -2.11 3.32
N ILE A 385 6.84 -1.57 4.28
CA ILE A 385 6.77 -0.12 4.52
C ILE A 385 8.17 0.41 4.78
N LEU A 386 8.93 -0.23 5.68
CA LEU A 386 10.30 0.17 5.98
C LEU A 386 11.21 0.12 4.74
N GLU A 387 11.08 -0.91 3.90
CA GLU A 387 11.82 -1.04 2.65
C GLU A 387 11.49 0.07 1.66
N VAL A 388 10.20 0.37 1.46
CA VAL A 388 9.74 1.44 0.55
C VAL A 388 10.25 2.79 1.04
N VAL A 389 10.07 3.11 2.34
CA VAL A 389 10.54 4.36 2.94
C VAL A 389 12.07 4.48 2.85
N HIS A 390 12.81 3.40 3.14
CA HIS A 390 14.28 3.40 3.00
C HIS A 390 14.75 3.58 1.56
N THR A 391 14.03 3.00 0.60
CA THR A 391 14.36 3.12 -0.83
C THR A 391 14.04 4.52 -1.34
N ALA A 392 12.93 5.11 -0.90
CA ALA A 392 12.58 6.50 -1.20
C ALA A 392 13.59 7.48 -0.60
N TYR A 393 14.04 7.28 0.64
CA TYR A 393 15.13 8.05 1.24
C TYR A 393 16.41 7.99 0.40
N LYS A 394 16.83 6.79 -0.01
CA LYS A 394 18.03 6.60 -0.85
C LYS A 394 17.93 7.27 -2.22
N ALA A 395 16.73 7.35 -2.78
CA ALA A 395 16.47 8.05 -4.03
C ALA A 395 16.42 9.57 -3.86
N GLY A 396 16.50 10.08 -2.62
CA GLY A 396 16.48 11.51 -2.32
C GLY A 396 15.08 12.09 -2.13
N HIS A 397 14.05 11.25 -2.04
CA HIS A 397 12.65 11.69 -1.88
C HIS A 397 12.27 12.00 -0.43
N ILE A 398 13.16 11.80 0.54
CA ILE A 398 12.88 12.06 1.96
C ILE A 398 14.01 12.89 2.56
N GLN A 399 13.66 13.95 3.28
CA GLN A 399 14.63 14.70 4.06
C GLN A 399 15.19 13.83 5.20
N ILE A 400 16.49 13.94 5.46
CA ILE A 400 17.17 13.13 6.49
C ILE A 400 16.50 13.25 7.87
N GLY A 401 16.01 14.45 8.23
CA GLY A 401 15.33 14.70 9.50
C GLY A 401 14.02 13.91 9.63
N ASP A 402 13.17 13.96 8.60
CA ASP A 402 11.91 13.21 8.57
C ASP A 402 12.13 11.70 8.54
N TYR A 403 13.16 11.24 7.81
CA TYR A 403 13.51 9.82 7.76
C TYR A 403 13.98 9.30 9.13
N ILE A 404 14.86 10.05 9.81
CA ILE A 404 15.31 9.71 11.17
C ILE A 404 14.14 9.74 12.14
N SER A 405 13.28 10.76 12.05
CA SER A 405 12.06 10.89 12.87
C SER A 405 11.15 9.67 12.70
N PHE A 406 10.91 9.22 11.46
CA PHE A 406 10.15 8.01 11.15
C PHE A 406 10.72 6.79 11.87
N LEU A 407 12.03 6.54 11.74
CA LEU A 407 12.72 5.39 12.33
C LEU A 407 12.69 5.41 13.88
N ILE A 408 12.96 6.56 14.49
CA ILE A 408 12.98 6.70 15.95
C ILE A 408 11.56 6.63 16.52
N THR A 409 10.56 7.20 15.83
CA THR A 409 9.16 7.07 16.25
C THR A 409 8.72 5.61 16.21
N LEU A 410 9.11 4.87 15.17
CA LEU A 410 8.84 3.44 15.08
C LEU A 410 9.49 2.67 16.24
N VAL A 411 10.72 2.98 16.66
CA VAL A 411 11.37 2.27 17.79
C VAL A 411 10.78 2.67 19.14
N SER A 412 10.54 3.96 19.37
CA SER A 412 10.11 4.49 20.68
C SER A 412 8.67 4.16 21.02
N ARG A 413 7.77 4.17 20.02
CA ARG A 413 6.33 3.99 20.25
C ARG A 413 5.84 2.56 20.02
N PHE A 414 6.67 1.68 19.47
CA PHE A 414 6.26 0.29 19.27
C PHE A 414 6.11 -0.40 20.62
N ASN A 415 4.87 -0.75 20.94
CA ASN A 415 4.50 -1.39 22.20
C ASN A 415 4.69 -2.90 22.08
N ASP A 416 5.55 -3.45 22.94
CA ASP A 416 5.35 -4.81 23.44
C ASP A 416 4.19 -4.72 24.44
N TYR A 417 3.01 -5.23 24.09
CA TYR A 417 1.90 -5.32 25.04
C TYR A 417 2.33 -6.23 26.21
N PRO A 418 2.15 -5.84 27.48
CA PRO A 418 2.21 -6.82 28.56
C PRO A 418 1.09 -7.81 28.30
N VAL A 419 1.43 -9.09 28.24
CA VAL A 419 0.45 -10.16 28.37
C VAL A 419 -0.15 -9.97 29.76
N ASN A 420 -1.31 -9.32 29.86
CA ASN A 420 -2.07 -9.34 31.11
C ASN A 420 -2.40 -10.80 31.39
N ILE A 421 -1.75 -11.32 32.41
CA ILE A 421 -2.10 -12.53 33.12
C ILE A 421 -3.50 -12.25 33.68
N ASP A 422 -4.54 -12.90 33.11
CA ASP A 422 -5.84 -13.18 33.75
C ASP A 422 -6.96 -13.60 32.77
N THR A 423 -6.64 -13.95 31.52
CA THR A 423 -7.57 -14.73 30.69
C THR A 423 -6.88 -15.96 30.08
N PRO A 424 -7.25 -17.19 30.48
CA PRO A 424 -6.67 -18.43 29.96
C PRO A 424 -7.27 -18.81 28.60
N GLU A 425 -7.43 -17.86 27.69
CA GLU A 425 -7.91 -18.12 26.33
C GLU A 425 -6.82 -17.78 25.31
N LYS A 426 -5.99 -18.80 25.01
CA LYS A 426 -5.23 -18.99 23.75
C LYS A 426 -4.84 -17.69 23.00
N CYS A 427 -4.13 -16.76 23.63
CA CYS A 427 -3.73 -15.53 22.94
C CYS A 427 -2.51 -15.74 22.05
N GLN A 428 -2.63 -15.25 20.81
CA GLN A 428 -1.61 -15.10 19.77
C GLN A 428 -0.40 -14.21 20.15
N GLY A 429 -0.16 -13.92 21.44
CA GLY A 429 0.90 -13.01 21.91
C GLY A 429 2.34 -13.48 21.61
N LYS A 430 2.55 -14.76 21.29
CA LYS A 430 3.86 -15.30 20.90
C LYS A 430 4.33 -14.85 19.52
N SER A 431 3.42 -14.42 18.62
CA SER A 431 3.81 -13.95 17.28
C SER A 431 4.24 -12.48 17.28
N PHE A 432 3.69 -11.65 18.18
CA PHE A 432 3.94 -10.22 18.24
C PHE A 432 5.35 -9.85 18.70
N HIS A 433 5.81 -10.45 19.81
CA HIS A 433 7.19 -10.29 20.30
C HIS A 433 8.25 -10.74 19.27
N ARG A 434 7.91 -11.71 18.41
CA ARG A 434 8.83 -12.20 17.37
C ARG A 434 9.03 -11.19 16.23
N ALA A 435 8.09 -10.27 16.02
CA ALA A 435 8.20 -9.23 14.99
C ALA A 435 9.00 -8.00 15.46
N PHE A 436 9.07 -7.75 16.76
CA PHE A 436 9.75 -6.57 17.32
C PHE A 436 11.28 -6.60 17.11
N GLN A 437 11.93 -7.72 17.40
CA GLN A 437 13.39 -7.86 17.25
C GLN A 437 13.88 -7.66 15.80
N PRO A 438 13.25 -8.25 14.77
CA PRO A 438 13.68 -8.02 13.40
C PRO A 438 13.36 -6.59 12.91
N ILE A 439 12.31 -5.94 13.41
CA ILE A 439 12.05 -4.51 13.13
C ILE A 439 13.17 -3.64 13.69
N ILE A 440 13.55 -3.82 14.96
CA ILE A 440 14.67 -3.08 15.56
C ILE A 440 15.94 -3.31 14.74
N SER A 441 16.23 -4.57 14.40
CA SER A 441 17.42 -4.91 13.61
C SER A 441 17.41 -4.23 12.23
N ALA A 442 16.24 -4.15 11.58
CA ALA A 442 16.08 -3.47 10.30
C ALA A 442 16.22 -1.95 10.42
N VAL A 443 15.64 -1.33 11.46
CA VAL A 443 15.80 0.10 11.75
C VAL A 443 17.26 0.44 12.01
N THR A 444 17.92 -0.35 12.84
CA THR A 444 19.35 -0.21 13.14
C THR A 444 20.21 -0.32 11.89
N SER A 445 19.91 -1.28 11.01
CA SER A 445 20.57 -1.44 9.70
C SER A 445 20.29 -0.26 8.76
N CYS A 446 19.10 0.33 8.83
CA CYS A 446 18.78 1.53 8.06
C CYS A 446 19.60 2.72 8.56
N LEU A 447 19.67 2.94 9.87
CA LEU A 447 20.41 4.05 10.49
C LEU A 447 21.90 4.00 10.17
N SER A 448 22.52 2.82 10.21
CA SER A 448 23.94 2.65 9.87
C SER A 448 24.26 2.88 8.38
N ARG A 449 23.24 2.99 7.53
CA ARG A 449 23.37 3.20 6.08
C ARG A 449 23.03 4.63 5.65
N ILE A 450 22.60 5.50 6.55
CA ILE A 450 22.21 6.90 6.25
C ILE A 450 23.44 7.74 5.85
N GLY A 451 24.62 7.43 6.36
CA GLY A 451 25.86 8.17 6.08
C GLY A 451 26.87 8.09 7.22
N ASP A 452 27.40 9.24 7.64
CA ASP A 452 28.35 9.32 8.76
C ASP A 452 27.67 9.06 10.10
N ASN A 453 27.98 7.90 10.70
CA ASN A 453 27.50 7.51 12.02
C ASN A 453 27.81 8.55 13.10
N HIS A 454 28.87 9.37 12.95
CA HIS A 454 29.20 10.42 13.92
C HIS A 454 28.16 11.53 13.96
N LEU A 455 27.73 12.04 12.80
CA LEU A 455 26.73 13.12 12.73
C LEU A 455 25.36 12.61 13.20
N ILE A 456 24.99 11.39 12.79
CA ILE A 456 23.76 10.74 13.22
C ILE A 456 23.76 10.54 14.73
N PHE A 457 24.90 10.12 15.31
CA PHE A 457 25.06 9.99 16.75
C PHE A 457 24.82 11.33 17.47
N GLN A 458 25.48 12.40 17.03
CA GLN A 458 25.32 13.73 17.64
C GLN A 458 23.87 14.24 17.59
N MET A 459 23.14 13.95 16.52
CA MET A 459 21.73 14.31 16.39
C MET A 459 20.82 13.51 17.32
N LEU A 460 21.11 12.22 17.50
CA LEU A 460 20.21 11.28 18.17
C LEU A 460 20.54 11.04 19.65
N GLU A 461 21.78 11.25 20.07
CA GLU A 461 22.27 10.95 21.42
C GLU A 461 21.33 11.53 22.49
N ARG A 462 21.10 12.85 22.46
CA ARG A 462 20.25 13.52 23.46
C ARG A 462 18.81 13.01 23.43
N VAL A 463 18.23 12.87 22.24
CA VAL A 463 16.84 12.42 22.07
C VAL A 463 16.64 11.02 22.62
N ILE A 464 17.55 10.09 22.32
CA ILE A 464 17.48 8.70 22.78
C ILE A 464 17.69 8.63 24.30
N ILE A 465 18.69 9.34 24.83
CA ILE A 465 18.99 9.35 26.26
C ILE A 465 17.83 9.94 27.06
N ASP A 466 17.27 11.07 26.63
CA ASP A 466 16.13 11.68 27.32
C ASP A 466 14.91 10.74 27.30
N GLN A 467 14.66 10.01 26.20
CA GLN A 467 13.60 8.98 26.13
C GLN A 467 13.87 7.77 27.04
N ILE A 468 15.13 7.34 27.19
CA ILE A 468 15.52 6.28 28.14
C ILE A 468 15.31 6.76 29.58
N CYS A 469 15.62 8.03 29.87
CA CYS A 469 15.47 8.62 31.20
C CYS A 469 14.01 8.79 31.64
N LEU A 470 13.04 8.73 30.72
CA LEU A 470 11.62 8.65 31.06
C LEU A 470 11.21 7.26 31.62
N SER A 471 12.17 6.35 31.82
CA SER A 471 11.98 4.99 32.35
C SER A 471 10.91 4.19 31.59
N PRO A 472 11.04 4.03 30.25
CA PRO A 472 10.06 3.27 29.49
C PRO A 472 10.11 1.77 29.83
N PRO A 473 9.06 0.99 29.51
CA PRO A 473 9.05 -0.46 29.66
C PRO A 473 10.31 -1.14 29.09
N ILE A 474 10.71 -2.26 29.69
CA ILE A 474 12.00 -2.95 29.44
C ILE A 474 12.27 -3.22 27.95
N GLY A 475 11.24 -3.57 27.17
CA GLY A 475 11.34 -3.82 25.72
C GLY A 475 11.72 -2.56 24.94
N LYS A 476 11.12 -1.42 25.29
CA LYS A 476 11.40 -0.12 24.66
C LYS A 476 12.77 0.40 25.05
N MET A 477 13.13 0.29 26.33
CA MET A 477 14.45 0.69 26.81
C MET A 477 15.54 -0.13 26.09
N ASN A 478 15.35 -1.45 25.96
CA ASN A 478 16.26 -2.31 25.18
C ASN A 478 16.35 -1.88 23.71
N ALA A 479 15.22 -1.55 23.07
CA ALA A 479 15.20 -1.12 21.68
C ALA A 479 15.99 0.18 21.46
N LEU A 480 15.79 1.17 22.33
CA LEU A 480 16.52 2.44 22.32
C LEU A 480 18.01 2.24 22.60
N LEU A 481 18.37 1.41 23.58
CA LEU A 481 19.76 1.04 23.87
C LEU A 481 20.43 0.33 22.69
N ARG A 482 19.70 -0.51 21.96
CA ARG A 482 20.20 -1.17 20.74
C ARG A 482 20.48 -0.18 19.62
N VAL A 483 19.57 0.77 19.40
CA VAL A 483 19.80 1.85 18.42
C VAL A 483 21.03 2.66 18.83
N LEU A 484 21.14 3.07 20.09
CA LEU A 484 22.29 3.80 20.60
C LEU A 484 23.60 3.03 20.39
N SER A 485 23.62 1.75 20.78
CA SER A 485 24.81 0.89 20.68
C SER A 485 25.28 0.62 19.26
N ALA A 486 24.38 0.73 18.28
CA ALA A 486 24.70 0.46 16.88
C ALA A 486 25.18 1.69 16.12
N ILE A 487 24.73 2.88 16.53
CA ILE A 487 25.23 4.15 15.98
C ILE A 487 26.59 4.49 16.64
N ASP A 488 26.83 4.04 17.87
CA ASP A 488 28.12 4.15 18.58
C ASP A 488 29.18 3.17 18.01
N THR A 489 29.58 3.38 16.75
CA THR A 489 30.50 2.47 16.04
C THR A 489 31.98 2.64 16.41
N VAL A 490 32.34 3.69 17.16
CA VAL A 490 33.71 3.91 17.65
C VAL A 490 33.62 4.17 19.15
N PRO A 491 34.32 3.38 19.99
CA PRO A 491 34.30 3.57 21.44
C PRO A 491 34.67 5.01 21.79
N THR A 492 33.99 5.61 22.79
CA THR A 492 34.17 6.95 23.40
C THR A 492 33.29 8.13 22.93
N ARG A 493 32.22 7.91 22.15
CA ARG A 493 31.43 9.05 21.61
C ARG A 493 30.37 9.64 22.55
N LEU A 494 29.90 8.90 23.56
CA LEU A 494 28.92 9.44 24.51
C LEU A 494 29.50 10.63 25.28
N SER A 495 28.74 11.74 25.32
CA SER A 495 29.10 12.90 26.13
C SER A 495 29.06 12.55 27.63
N GLY A 496 29.88 13.23 28.44
CA GLY A 496 29.92 13.01 29.88
C GLY A 496 28.56 13.23 30.56
N GLU A 497 27.74 14.15 30.05
CA GLU A 497 26.37 14.38 30.52
C GLU A 497 25.47 13.16 30.24
N SER A 498 25.53 12.60 29.04
CA SER A 498 24.79 11.38 28.68
C SER A 498 25.25 10.17 29.49
N ILE A 499 26.55 10.03 29.75
CA ILE A 499 27.09 8.98 30.63
C ILE A 499 26.50 9.10 32.04
N GLY A 500 26.44 10.33 32.58
CA GLY A 500 25.85 10.58 33.89
C GLY A 500 24.34 10.35 33.96
N LYS A 501 23.59 10.63 32.88
CA LYS A 501 22.15 10.35 32.79
C LYS A 501 21.88 8.85 32.67
N ILE A 502 22.58 8.16 31.77
CA ILE A 502 22.35 6.74 31.48
C ILE A 502 22.80 5.84 32.64
N SER A 503 23.87 6.21 33.35
CA SER A 503 24.38 5.45 34.51
C SER A 503 23.40 5.41 35.68
N ARG A 504 22.46 6.36 35.77
CA ARG A 504 21.40 6.37 36.78
C ARG A 504 20.26 5.40 36.48
N VAL A 505 20.00 5.13 35.20
CA VAL A 505 18.86 4.31 34.76
C VAL A 505 19.27 2.85 34.50
N LEU A 506 20.48 2.61 33.99
CA LEU A 506 21.01 1.27 33.68
C LEU A 506 21.04 0.28 34.86
N PRO A 507 21.36 0.67 36.11
CA PRO A 507 21.30 -0.25 37.25
C PRO A 507 19.91 -0.88 37.39
N ASN A 508 18.85 -0.07 37.35
CA ASN A 508 17.47 -0.54 37.48
C ASN A 508 17.07 -1.42 36.31
N TYR A 509 17.47 -1.07 35.08
CA TYR A 509 17.23 -1.90 33.90
C TYR A 509 17.88 -3.29 34.03
N LEU A 510 19.15 -3.36 34.44
CA LEU A 510 19.86 -4.63 34.62
C LEU A 510 19.24 -5.48 35.73
N LEU A 511 18.77 -4.84 36.81
CA LEU A 511 18.06 -5.53 37.88
C LEU A 511 16.72 -6.10 37.39
N LEU A 512 15.95 -5.36 36.60
CA LEU A 512 14.70 -5.83 36.02
C LEU A 512 14.93 -7.03 35.09
N VAL A 513 15.90 -6.94 34.16
CA VAL A 513 16.26 -8.05 33.26
C VAL A 513 16.71 -9.30 34.03
N ALA A 514 17.45 -9.13 35.13
CA ALA A 514 17.91 -10.24 35.96
C ALA A 514 16.84 -10.82 36.90
N SER A 515 15.84 -10.01 37.27
CA SER A 515 14.73 -10.48 38.13
C SER A 515 13.77 -11.38 37.33
N ASP A 516 13.52 -11.05 36.05
CA ASP A 516 12.81 -11.93 35.11
C ASP A 516 13.51 -13.29 34.98
N PHE A 517 14.85 -13.29 34.99
CA PHE A 517 15.66 -14.51 34.95
C PHE A 517 15.52 -15.37 36.21
N LEU A 518 15.35 -14.75 37.38
CA LEU A 518 15.22 -15.45 38.67
C LEU A 518 13.81 -16.05 38.87
N GLY A 519 12.77 -15.37 38.38
CA GLY A 519 11.37 -15.82 38.47
C GLY A 519 11.09 -17.07 37.63
N GLU A 520 11.62 -17.16 36.41
CA GLU A 520 11.39 -18.29 35.49
C GLU A 520 12.14 -19.58 35.88
N VAL A 521 13.19 -19.49 36.71
CA VAL A 521 13.97 -20.66 37.18
C VAL A 521 13.21 -21.48 38.23
N ASN A 522 12.25 -20.88 38.93
CA ASN A 522 11.48 -21.56 39.96
C ASN A 522 10.32 -22.41 39.43
N GLU A 523 9.86 -22.23 38.18
CA GLU A 523 8.63 -22.88 37.70
C GLU A 523 8.77 -24.05 36.71
N GLN A 524 9.89 -24.28 36.02
CA GLN A 524 10.01 -25.47 35.16
C GLN A 524 11.46 -25.94 34.96
N GLN A 525 11.84 -26.97 35.71
CA GLN A 525 13.05 -27.75 35.45
C GLN A 525 12.81 -28.71 34.27
N ASN A 526 13.66 -28.61 33.23
CA ASN A 526 14.18 -29.70 32.38
C ASN A 526 13.99 -29.66 30.85
N SER A 527 13.49 -28.60 30.20
CA SER A 527 13.61 -28.53 28.72
C SER A 527 13.72 -27.14 28.08
N MET A 528 13.77 -26.07 28.87
CA MET A 528 13.70 -24.66 28.40
C MET A 528 15.02 -23.88 28.61
N THR A 529 16.13 -24.52 28.97
CA THR A 529 17.39 -23.83 29.32
C THR A 529 18.07 -23.10 28.15
N THR A 530 17.81 -23.52 26.90
CA THR A 530 18.39 -22.91 25.69
C THR A 530 17.60 -21.72 25.13
N SER A 531 16.31 -21.59 25.42
CA SER A 531 15.50 -20.42 24.98
C SER A 531 15.62 -19.25 25.95
N ILE A 532 15.72 -19.54 27.26
CA ILE A 532 15.88 -18.56 28.35
C ILE A 532 17.23 -17.82 28.22
N SER A 533 18.30 -18.53 27.80
CA SER A 533 19.62 -17.94 27.51
C SER A 533 19.59 -16.94 26.35
N LYS A 534 18.77 -17.17 25.31
CA LYS A 534 18.71 -16.30 24.13
C LYS A 534 17.96 -15.00 24.39
N ARG A 535 16.89 -15.04 25.20
CA ARG A 535 16.10 -13.85 25.55
C ARG A 535 16.90 -12.91 26.45
N SER A 536 17.55 -13.43 27.48
CA SER A 536 18.40 -12.61 28.36
C SER A 536 19.61 -12.03 27.62
N GLN A 537 20.27 -12.81 26.76
CA GLN A 537 21.33 -12.29 25.87
C GLN A 537 20.82 -11.15 24.98
N TYR A 538 19.57 -11.22 24.50
CA TYR A 538 18.99 -10.15 23.71
C TYR A 538 18.82 -8.83 24.49
N HIS A 539 18.45 -8.87 25.76
CA HIS A 539 18.29 -7.66 26.56
C HIS A 539 19.61 -7.10 27.14
N LEU A 540 20.62 -7.97 27.33
CA LEU A 540 21.91 -7.60 27.92
C LEU A 540 22.96 -7.15 26.90
N LEU A 541 22.89 -7.64 25.66
CA LEU A 541 23.84 -7.31 24.59
C LEU A 541 24.10 -5.80 24.40
N PRO A 542 23.09 -4.91 24.32
CA PRO A 542 23.38 -3.49 24.13
C PRO A 542 24.12 -2.87 25.32
N CYS A 543 23.84 -3.30 26.56
CA CYS A 543 24.58 -2.85 27.74
C CYS A 543 26.06 -3.27 27.67
N PHE A 544 26.32 -4.49 27.22
CA PHE A 544 27.69 -5.00 27.06
C PHE A 544 28.46 -4.20 26.01
N ILE A 545 27.82 -3.87 24.88
CA ILE A 545 28.42 -3.02 23.85
C ILE A 545 28.72 -1.62 24.43
N LEU A 546 27.80 -1.03 25.19
CA LEU A 546 27.99 0.28 25.81
C LEU A 546 29.09 0.27 26.87
N PHE A 547 29.18 -0.74 27.73
CA PHE A 547 30.25 -0.86 28.74
C PHE A 547 31.63 -1.01 28.11
N HIS A 548 31.72 -1.73 27.00
CA HIS A 548 32.97 -1.83 26.25
C HIS A 548 33.31 -0.51 25.55
N SER A 549 32.30 0.22 25.08
CA SER A 549 32.49 1.42 24.27
C SER A 549 32.72 2.67 25.10
N CYS A 550 32.24 2.72 26.34
CA CYS A 550 32.31 3.89 27.22
C CYS A 550 33.15 3.63 28.46
N ASN A 551 34.35 4.20 28.49
CA ASN A 551 35.24 4.15 29.66
C ASN A 551 34.56 4.79 30.88
N GLY A 552 34.53 4.07 32.00
CA GLY A 552 33.96 4.56 33.26
C GLY A 552 32.45 4.34 33.42
N LEU A 553 31.69 4.03 32.35
CA LEU A 553 30.24 3.77 32.47
C LEU A 553 29.96 2.56 33.39
N LEU A 554 30.74 1.49 33.26
CA LEU A 554 30.61 0.32 34.12
C LEU A 554 30.86 0.66 35.60
N SER A 555 31.92 1.43 35.91
CA SER A 555 32.22 1.87 37.28
C SER A 555 31.06 2.68 37.88
N GLU A 556 30.49 3.63 37.12
CA GLU A 556 29.35 4.43 37.59
C GLU A 556 28.07 3.59 37.78
N VAL A 557 27.81 2.63 36.89
CA VAL A 557 26.67 1.70 37.05
C VAL A 557 26.86 0.80 38.27
N LEU A 558 28.09 0.33 38.53
CA LEU A 558 28.40 -0.44 39.74
C LEU A 558 28.22 0.40 41.01
N LYS A 559 28.63 1.67 41.03
CA LYS A 559 28.35 2.60 42.13
C LYS A 559 26.84 2.80 42.34
N GLY A 560 26.07 2.89 41.25
CA GLY A 560 24.61 2.93 41.31
C GLY A 560 23.99 1.64 41.88
N MET A 561 24.48 0.46 41.52
CA MET A 561 24.02 -0.80 42.12
C MET A 561 24.35 -0.87 43.61
N ARG A 562 25.52 -0.35 44.02
CA ARG A 562 25.90 -0.23 45.43
C ARG A 562 24.96 0.70 46.19
N SER A 563 24.58 1.85 45.63
CA SER A 563 23.65 2.77 46.30
C SER A 563 22.27 2.13 46.48
N VAL A 564 21.77 1.38 45.50
CA VAL A 564 20.52 0.61 45.62
C VAL A 564 20.59 -0.43 46.75
N LEU A 565 21.75 -1.05 46.98
CA LEU A 565 21.97 -1.98 48.10
C LEU A 565 22.11 -1.27 49.47
N SER A 566 22.64 -0.05 49.50
CA SER A 566 22.93 0.70 50.72
C SER A 566 21.77 1.56 51.22
N GLU A 567 20.89 2.01 50.34
CA GLU A 567 19.71 2.79 50.72
C GLU A 567 18.62 1.87 51.29
N ASN A 568 18.06 2.25 52.44
CA ASN A 568 16.88 1.60 53.01
C ASN A 568 15.63 1.88 52.14
N SER A 569 15.51 1.16 51.02
CA SER A 569 14.30 0.76 50.27
C SER A 569 13.01 1.60 50.43
N SER A 570 13.07 2.93 50.37
CA SER A 570 11.87 3.77 50.52
C SER A 570 11.75 4.93 49.54
N GLN A 571 12.83 5.36 48.85
CA GLN A 571 12.74 6.49 47.91
C GLN A 571 13.05 6.16 46.45
N ALA A 572 13.91 5.17 46.14
CA ALA A 572 14.35 4.92 44.76
C ALA A 572 13.35 4.17 43.85
N LEU A 573 12.32 3.50 44.41
CA LEU A 573 11.38 2.63 43.68
C LEU A 573 9.95 3.21 43.52
N SER A 574 9.70 4.45 43.97
CA SER A 574 8.33 4.96 44.15
C SER A 574 7.66 5.58 42.92
N GLN A 575 8.29 5.57 41.74
CA GLN A 575 7.71 6.15 40.54
C GLN A 575 7.77 5.19 39.35
N GLN A 576 6.97 4.12 39.38
CA GLN A 576 6.01 3.78 38.33
C GLN A 576 5.45 2.36 38.51
N GLN A 577 4.11 2.29 38.59
CA GLN A 577 3.20 1.15 38.43
C GLN A 577 3.41 -0.07 39.34
N THR A 578 2.55 -0.12 40.37
CA THR A 578 1.95 -1.31 41.01
C THR A 578 2.51 -2.68 40.61
N GLU A 579 3.49 -3.16 41.37
CA GLU A 579 3.57 -4.50 41.93
C GLU A 579 4.70 -4.46 42.98
N SER A 580 4.55 -5.26 44.03
CA SER A 580 5.29 -5.19 45.30
C SER A 580 6.80 -4.93 45.16
N VAL A 581 7.33 -3.95 45.92
CA VAL A 581 8.78 -3.77 46.14
C VAL A 581 9.39 -5.14 46.47
N PRO A 582 10.36 -5.65 45.68
CA PRO A 582 10.96 -6.94 45.97
C PRO A 582 11.62 -6.88 47.37
N PRO A 583 11.46 -7.90 48.22
CA PRO A 583 12.14 -7.94 49.51
C PRO A 583 13.66 -7.79 49.29
N LYS A 584 14.37 -7.06 50.16
CA LYS A 584 15.83 -6.79 50.05
C LYS A 584 16.65 -8.03 49.68
N ASN A 585 16.23 -9.21 50.12
CA ASN A 585 16.85 -10.51 49.84
C ASN A 585 16.82 -10.89 48.36
N SER A 586 15.70 -10.62 47.68
CA SER A 586 15.58 -10.82 46.24
C SER A 586 16.47 -9.84 45.47
N LEU A 587 16.63 -8.61 45.97
CA LEU A 587 17.50 -7.60 45.35
C LEU A 587 18.98 -8.00 45.43
N VAL A 588 19.43 -8.55 46.56
CA VAL A 588 20.80 -9.10 46.70
C VAL A 588 21.03 -10.27 45.74
N ALA A 589 20.05 -11.19 45.63
CA ALA A 589 20.14 -12.31 44.68
C ALA A 589 20.19 -11.84 43.21
N THR A 590 19.38 -10.83 42.85
CA THR A 590 19.37 -10.23 41.52
C THR A 590 20.69 -9.52 41.20
N VAL A 591 21.27 -8.75 42.13
CA VAL A 591 22.58 -8.11 41.93
C VAL A 591 23.65 -9.18 41.70
N VAL A 592 23.68 -10.24 42.51
CA VAL A 592 24.62 -11.35 42.32
C VAL A 592 24.42 -12.01 40.96
N CYS A 593 23.18 -12.21 40.50
CA CYS A 593 22.87 -12.75 39.19
C CYS A 593 23.46 -11.89 38.06
N VAL A 594 23.27 -10.57 38.10
CA VAL A 594 23.87 -9.63 37.12
C VAL A 594 25.39 -9.78 37.07
N PHE A 595 26.04 -9.85 38.24
CA PHE A 595 27.49 -10.02 38.34
C PHE A 595 27.97 -11.35 37.73
N LEU A 596 27.28 -12.45 38.02
CA LEU A 596 27.62 -13.75 37.45
C LEU A 596 27.50 -13.75 35.92
N ILE A 597 26.48 -13.05 35.38
CA ILE A 597 26.30 -12.89 33.94
C ILE A 597 27.42 -12.04 33.32
N LEU A 598 27.85 -10.96 34.00
CA LEU A 598 28.99 -10.15 33.54
C LEU A 598 30.31 -10.93 33.59
N ILE A 599 30.54 -11.76 34.62
CA ILE A 599 31.78 -12.56 34.76
C ILE A 599 31.83 -13.69 33.73
N ALA A 600 30.68 -14.20 33.29
CA ALA A 600 30.60 -15.25 32.27
C ALA A 600 31.11 -14.80 30.89
N ASP A 601 31.04 -13.50 30.56
CA ASP A 601 31.57 -12.94 29.31
C ASP A 601 33.05 -12.54 29.47
N VAL A 602 33.91 -13.05 28.57
CA VAL A 602 35.37 -12.85 28.64
C VAL A 602 35.78 -11.38 28.51
N LYS A 603 35.04 -10.57 27.74
CA LYS A 603 35.34 -9.15 27.56
C LYS A 603 34.88 -8.34 28.78
N MET A 604 33.69 -8.62 29.29
CA MET A 604 33.18 -7.99 30.51
C MET A 604 34.05 -8.32 31.73
N LYS A 605 34.55 -9.56 31.83
CA LYS A 605 35.49 -9.97 32.88
C LYS A 605 36.77 -9.12 32.92
N ARG A 606 37.29 -8.70 31.75
CA ARG A 606 38.45 -7.77 31.66
C ARG A 606 38.10 -6.33 32.02
N LEU A 607 36.85 -5.91 31.81
CA LEU A 607 36.40 -4.57 32.25
C LEU A 607 36.08 -4.55 33.75
N LEU A 608 35.66 -5.68 34.32
CA LEU A 608 35.49 -5.82 35.76
C LEU A 608 36.83 -5.80 36.51
N SER A 609 37.91 -6.35 35.92
CA SER A 609 39.24 -6.27 36.55
C SER A 609 39.75 -4.83 36.69
N SER A 610 39.36 -3.92 35.77
CA SER A 610 39.69 -2.49 35.91
C SER A 610 38.79 -1.74 36.91
N CYS A 611 37.67 -2.32 37.34
CA CYS A 611 36.73 -1.76 38.34
C CYS A 611 36.82 -2.47 39.70
N LYS A 612 38.02 -2.97 40.07
CA LYS A 612 38.22 -3.83 41.25
C LYS A 612 37.68 -3.21 42.55
N ALA A 613 37.94 -1.92 42.78
CA ALA A 613 37.52 -1.22 43.99
C ALA A 613 35.99 -1.20 44.14
N GLU A 614 35.25 -1.00 43.06
CA GLU A 614 33.79 -1.02 43.05
C GLU A 614 33.25 -2.43 43.28
N THR A 615 33.87 -3.47 42.68
CA THR A 615 33.46 -4.86 42.89
C THR A 615 33.70 -5.35 44.33
N GLU A 616 34.84 -5.00 44.93
CA GLU A 616 35.15 -5.28 46.34
C GLU A 616 34.18 -4.54 47.27
N SER A 617 33.84 -3.31 46.92
CA SER A 617 32.88 -2.53 47.70
C SER A 617 31.46 -3.11 47.69
N ILE A 618 31.01 -3.69 46.58
CA ILE A 618 29.69 -4.36 46.51
C ILE A 618 29.72 -5.66 47.30
N LEU A 619 30.80 -6.45 47.18
CA LEU A 619 31.02 -7.64 48.02
C LEU A 619 30.98 -7.30 49.51
N GLN A 620 31.60 -6.19 49.91
CA GLN A 620 31.58 -5.70 51.28
C GLN A 620 30.17 -5.27 51.71
N CYS A 621 29.41 -4.59 50.84
CA CYS A 621 28.01 -4.24 51.11
C CYS A 621 27.14 -5.51 51.31
N ILE A 622 27.28 -6.53 50.47
CA ILE A 622 26.55 -7.80 50.62
C ILE A 622 26.94 -8.51 51.93
N ALA A 623 28.23 -8.50 52.28
CA ALA A 623 28.70 -9.04 53.56
C ALA A 623 28.14 -8.28 54.77
N THR A 624 27.97 -6.96 54.67
CA THR A 624 27.31 -6.16 55.72
C THR A 624 25.80 -6.39 55.82
N CYS A 625 25.12 -6.69 54.71
CA CYS A 625 23.71 -7.13 54.75
C CYS A 625 23.58 -8.47 55.48
N LEU A 626 24.49 -9.42 55.21
CA LEU A 626 24.55 -10.72 55.88
C LEU A 626 24.83 -10.63 57.40
N SER A 627 25.58 -9.60 57.84
CA SER A 627 25.94 -9.41 59.25
C SER A 627 24.98 -8.53 60.04
N SER A 628 24.34 -7.52 59.42
CA SER A 628 23.46 -6.56 60.09
C SER A 628 22.01 -7.01 60.26
N GLU A 629 21.45 -7.83 59.36
CA GLU A 629 20.07 -8.34 59.43
C GLU A 629 19.94 -9.67 60.21
N GLY A 630 20.96 -10.00 61.02
CA GLY A 630 21.09 -11.26 61.74
C GLY A 630 19.94 -11.62 62.69
N SER A 631 19.01 -10.70 62.99
CA SER A 631 17.87 -10.88 63.87
C SER A 631 16.48 -10.94 63.20
N ASN A 632 16.32 -10.55 61.92
CA ASN A 632 15.01 -10.42 61.26
C ASN A 632 14.79 -11.29 60.00
N MET A 633 15.79 -12.05 59.53
CA MET A 633 15.66 -12.91 58.34
C MET A 633 15.34 -14.38 58.66
N GLY A 634 14.49 -15.00 57.83
CA GLY A 634 14.24 -16.45 57.88
C GLY A 634 15.47 -17.28 57.47
N LEU A 635 15.59 -18.50 58.02
CA LEU A 635 16.76 -19.38 57.82
C LEU A 635 17.02 -19.71 56.33
N GLU A 636 15.95 -19.91 55.55
CA GLU A 636 16.00 -20.19 54.12
C GLU A 636 16.52 -19.00 53.29
N GLN A 637 16.10 -17.79 53.66
CA GLN A 637 16.56 -16.55 53.04
C GLN A 637 18.05 -16.31 53.31
N ARG A 638 18.51 -16.59 54.54
CA ARG A 638 19.92 -16.51 54.92
C ARG A 638 20.77 -17.49 54.11
N HIS A 639 20.29 -18.71 53.91
CA HIS A 639 20.98 -19.70 53.08
C HIS A 639 21.07 -19.30 51.60
N GLN A 640 20.03 -18.68 51.03
CA GLN A 640 20.06 -18.20 49.65
C GLN A 640 21.08 -17.06 49.46
N ILE A 641 21.09 -16.07 50.35
CA ILE A 641 22.05 -14.95 50.27
C ILE A 641 23.48 -15.44 50.51
N GLN A 642 23.69 -16.36 51.44
CA GLN A 642 25.00 -16.96 51.69
C GLN A 642 25.52 -17.72 50.46
N ARG A 643 24.67 -18.53 49.80
CA ARG A 643 25.04 -19.20 48.55
C ARG A 643 25.37 -18.22 47.43
N ALA A 644 24.62 -17.12 47.33
CA ALA A 644 24.86 -16.09 46.33
C ALA A 644 26.20 -15.38 46.59
N TYR A 645 26.50 -15.05 47.84
CA TYR A 645 27.77 -14.47 48.27
C TYR A 645 28.96 -15.41 48.01
N ASP A 646 28.86 -16.68 48.38
CA ASP A 646 29.92 -17.67 48.16
C ASP A 646 30.17 -17.91 46.67
N SER A 647 29.10 -17.92 45.86
CA SER A 647 29.18 -18.06 44.41
C SER A 647 29.85 -16.85 43.75
N LEU A 648 29.50 -15.64 44.19
CA LEU A 648 30.13 -14.41 43.71
C LEU A 648 31.60 -14.36 44.12
N LYS A 649 31.93 -14.68 45.38
CA LYS A 649 33.29 -14.73 45.91
C LYS A 649 34.17 -15.70 45.12
N ALA A 650 33.65 -16.90 44.82
CA ALA A 650 34.32 -17.87 43.98
C ALA A 650 34.55 -17.36 42.55
N ALA A 651 33.56 -16.70 41.95
CA ALA A 651 33.65 -16.15 40.58
C ALA A 651 34.63 -14.97 40.49
N THR A 652 34.66 -14.08 41.49
CA THR A 652 35.59 -12.95 41.57
C THR A 652 37.04 -13.38 41.83
N ALA A 653 37.25 -14.52 42.51
CA ALA A 653 38.59 -15.08 42.71
C ALA A 653 39.27 -15.54 41.41
N VAL A 654 38.50 -15.74 40.34
CA VAL A 654 39.00 -16.12 39.00
C VAL A 654 39.30 -14.90 38.14
N ILE A 655 39.10 -13.66 38.61
CA ILE A 655 39.45 -12.45 37.89
C ILE A 655 40.96 -12.19 38.12
N PRO A 656 41.82 -12.34 37.10
CA PRO A 656 43.25 -12.10 37.26
C PRO A 656 43.51 -10.63 37.63
N ALA A 657 44.53 -10.43 38.46
CA ALA A 657 44.96 -9.14 38.99
C ALA A 657 45.38 -8.14 37.88
#